data_AF-H0VNC7-F1
#
_entry.id   AF-H0VNC7-F1
#
_cell.length_a   1.000
_cell.length_b   1.000
_cell.length_c   1.000
_cell.angle_alpha   90.00
_cell.angle_beta   90.00
_cell.angle_gamma   90.00
#
_symmetry.space_group_name_H-M   'P 1'
#
loop_
_entity.id
_entity.type
_entity.pdbx_description
1 polymer ?
#
loop_
_entity_poly.entity_id
_entity_poly.type
_entity_poly.pdbx_seq_one_letter_code
_entity_poly.pdbx_strand_id
1 'polypeptide(L)'
;MAQALSEEEFQRMQAQLLELRTNNYQLSDELRKNGVELASLRQKVAYLDKEFSKAQKALSKSKKAQEVEVLLSENEMLQAKLHSQEEDFRLQNSTLMAEFSKLCNQMEQLEQENQQLKEGAAGAEAIQAGPHVDGELLRLQAENTALQKNVAALQERYGKEVVKSSIVSEGQGDPTGSLAPTVLTPMPLAEVELKWEMEKEEKRLLWEQLQGLESSKQAETSRLQEELAKLSEKLKKKQESFCRLQSEKETLFNDSRNKIEELQQRKEADLKAQLARTQKLQQELEAANQSLAELRDQRQGERLEHAAALRALQDQVSVQSADAQEQVEGLLAENNALRTSLAALEQIQTAKTQELNVLREQTTELTSELQQRQAEYEDLMGQKDDLNSQLQESLQQQQQEQEETLKQCQEQHATELKGKEEELQNVRDQLQQAQEERDGHLKTICSLKQEVKDTVDGQRILEKKGSAALKDLKRQLHLERKRADKLQERLQDILTNSKSRSGLEELVLSEMNSPSRTQTGDSSSISSFSYREILREKESSAAPARSLSSSPQAQPPRPAELSDEEVAELFQRLAETQQEKWMLEEKVKHLEVSSASMAEDLCRKSAIIETYVMDSRIDVSVAAGHTDRSGLGSVLRDLVKPGDENLREMNKKLQNMLEEQLTKNMHLHKDMEVLSQEIVRLSKECVGSPDPDLEPGEAN
;
A
#
# COMPACT_ATOMS: atom_id res chain seq x y z
N MET A 1 -47.66 14.50 8.06
CA MET A 1 -47.80 13.16 7.47
C MET A 1 -46.49 12.44 7.77
N ALA A 2 -46.53 11.23 8.33
CA ALA A 2 -45.33 10.39 8.42
C ALA A 2 -45.38 9.40 7.28
N GLN A 3 -44.43 9.45 6.35
CA GLN A 3 -44.19 8.32 5.46
C GLN A 3 -43.63 7.19 6.32
N ALA A 4 -44.32 6.05 6.33
CA ALA A 4 -43.73 4.83 6.86
C ALA A 4 -42.55 4.45 5.95
N LEU A 5 -41.40 4.16 6.55
CA LEU A 5 -40.30 3.50 5.85
C LEU A 5 -40.84 2.20 5.25
N SER A 6 -40.44 1.89 4.01
CA SER A 6 -40.71 0.56 3.48
C SER A 6 -39.98 -0.51 4.30
N GLU A 7 -40.50 -1.73 4.28
CA GLU A 7 -39.91 -2.82 5.07
C GLU A 7 -38.46 -3.09 4.66
N GLU A 8 -38.14 -2.98 3.37
CA GLU A 8 -36.78 -3.04 2.85
C GLU A 8 -35.87 -1.93 3.38
N GLU A 9 -36.33 -0.67 3.43
CA GLU A 9 -35.53 0.44 3.97
C GLU A 9 -35.27 0.25 5.47
N PHE A 10 -36.25 -0.24 6.22
CA PHE A 10 -36.09 -0.58 7.63
C PHE A 10 -35.09 -1.73 7.81
N GLN A 11 -35.20 -2.81 7.03
CA GLN A 11 -34.26 -3.95 7.07
C GLN A 11 -32.83 -3.53 6.69
N ARG A 12 -32.64 -2.73 5.63
CA ARG A 12 -31.32 -2.18 5.24
C ARG A 12 -30.74 -1.30 6.34
N MET A 13 -31.54 -0.43 6.95
CA MET A 13 -31.12 0.43 8.06
C MET A 13 -30.76 -0.39 9.31
N GLN A 14 -31.51 -1.46 9.60
CA GLN A 14 -31.22 -2.38 10.70
C GLN A 14 -29.91 -3.15 10.46
N ALA A 15 -29.66 -3.62 9.24
CA ALA A 15 -28.40 -4.27 8.85
C ALA A 15 -27.21 -3.31 9.00
N GLN A 16 -27.30 -2.10 8.46
CA GLN A 16 -26.26 -1.06 8.62
C GLN A 16 -26.01 -0.70 10.08
N LEU A 17 -27.05 -0.64 10.92
CA LEU A 17 -26.89 -0.39 12.36
C LEU A 17 -26.19 -1.56 13.07
N LEU A 18 -26.43 -2.79 12.64
CA LEU A 18 -25.78 -3.99 13.19
C LEU A 18 -24.30 -4.06 12.76
N GLU A 19 -24.01 -3.76 11.50
CA GLU A 19 -22.66 -3.65 10.94
C GLU A 19 -21.86 -2.55 11.65
N LEU A 20 -22.40 -1.33 11.75
CA LEU A 20 -21.76 -0.22 12.46
C LEU A 20 -21.48 -0.54 13.93
N ARG A 21 -22.37 -1.27 14.63
CA ARG A 21 -22.13 -1.75 16.00
C ARG A 21 -21.01 -2.78 16.03
N THR A 22 -21.00 -3.73 15.10
CA THR A 22 -19.99 -4.80 15.02
C THR A 22 -18.60 -4.20 14.78
N ASN A 23 -18.49 -3.28 13.81
CA ASN A 23 -17.26 -2.56 13.49
C ASN A 23 -16.82 -1.69 14.68
N ASN A 24 -17.75 -1.05 15.41
CA ASN A 24 -17.42 -0.26 16.60
C ASN A 24 -16.89 -1.13 17.76
N TYR A 25 -17.41 -2.35 17.96
CA TYR A 25 -16.85 -3.31 18.91
C TYR A 25 -15.45 -3.78 18.49
N GLN A 26 -15.25 -4.13 17.22
CA GLN A 26 -13.94 -4.54 16.70
C GLN A 26 -12.89 -3.44 16.89
N LEU A 27 -13.18 -2.21 16.46
CA LEU A 27 -12.31 -1.04 16.65
C LEU A 27 -12.02 -0.74 18.13
N SER A 28 -12.99 -0.96 19.02
CA SER A 28 -12.80 -0.78 20.47
C SER A 28 -11.85 -1.84 21.05
N ASP A 29 -11.91 -3.08 20.56
CA ASP A 29 -11.03 -4.16 20.99
C ASP A 29 -9.62 -4.06 20.38
N GLU A 30 -9.49 -3.54 19.17
CA GLU A 30 -8.22 -3.15 18.57
C GLU A 30 -7.57 -1.98 19.33
N LEU A 31 -8.34 -0.93 19.64
CA LEU A 31 -7.86 0.18 20.47
C LEU A 31 -7.39 -0.31 21.85
N ARG A 32 -8.06 -1.31 22.42
CA ARG A 32 -7.66 -1.97 23.68
C ARG A 32 -6.35 -2.76 23.54
N LYS A 33 -6.18 -3.56 22.47
CA LYS A 33 -4.93 -4.29 22.17
C LYS A 33 -3.77 -3.31 21.98
N ASN A 34 -3.94 -2.34 21.09
CA ASN A 34 -2.97 -1.29 20.77
C ASN A 34 -2.59 -0.49 22.03
N GLY A 35 -3.52 -0.24 22.94
CA GLY A 35 -3.26 0.41 24.24
C GLY A 35 -2.36 -0.42 25.18
N VAL A 36 -2.56 -1.74 25.23
CA VAL A 36 -1.71 -2.67 26.01
C VAL A 36 -0.32 -2.80 25.38
N GLU A 37 -0.24 -2.91 24.06
CA GLU A 37 1.04 -2.96 23.33
C GLU A 37 1.83 -1.66 23.49
N LEU A 38 1.17 -0.50 23.37
CA LEU A 38 1.79 0.80 23.62
C LEU A 38 2.30 0.95 25.06
N ALA A 39 1.59 0.41 26.05
CA ALA A 39 2.05 0.38 27.44
C ALA A 39 3.28 -0.53 27.62
N SER A 40 3.28 -1.72 27.02
CA SER A 40 4.41 -2.66 27.01
C SER A 40 5.65 -2.06 26.33
N LEU A 41 5.49 -1.43 25.16
CA LEU A 41 6.56 -0.74 24.45
C LEU A 41 7.13 0.44 25.27
N ARG A 42 6.28 1.25 25.92
CA ARG A 42 6.73 2.32 26.83
C ARG A 42 7.52 1.78 28.01
N GLN A 43 7.12 0.65 28.60
CA GLN A 43 7.88 -0.01 29.67
C GLN A 43 9.22 -0.55 29.16
N LYS A 44 9.27 -1.12 27.95
CA LYS A 44 10.50 -1.59 27.30
C LYS A 44 11.48 -0.46 27.00
N VAL A 45 10.99 0.69 26.51
CA VAL A 45 11.80 1.90 26.29
C VAL A 45 12.37 2.40 27.62
N ALA A 46 11.55 2.59 28.65
CA ALA A 46 12.00 3.05 29.97
C ALA A 46 13.00 2.09 30.65
N TYR A 47 12.94 0.79 30.35
CA TYR A 47 13.97 -0.18 30.75
C TYR A 47 15.27 0.02 29.96
N LEU A 48 15.20 0.12 28.63
CA LEU A 48 16.37 0.33 27.77
C LEU A 48 17.09 1.66 28.07
N ASP A 49 16.36 2.75 28.30
CA ASP A 49 16.92 4.05 28.72
C ASP A 49 17.71 3.93 30.04
N LYS A 50 17.20 3.12 30.97
CA LYS A 50 17.83 2.87 32.27
C LYS A 50 19.11 2.05 32.13
N GLU A 51 19.11 1.01 31.30
CA GLU A 51 20.31 0.19 31.05
C GLU A 51 21.34 0.94 30.20
N PHE A 52 20.93 1.71 29.20
CA PHE A 52 21.79 2.65 28.47
C PHE A 52 22.42 3.68 29.41
N SER A 53 21.63 4.28 30.31
CA SER A 53 22.12 5.19 31.34
C SER A 53 23.12 4.55 32.32
N LYS A 54 23.03 3.24 32.57
CA LYS A 54 24.06 2.50 33.33
C LYS A 54 25.31 2.28 32.49
N ALA A 55 25.15 1.81 31.25
CA ALA A 55 26.25 1.52 30.33
C ALA A 55 27.10 2.78 30.07
N GLN A 56 26.45 3.93 29.82
CA GLN A 56 27.12 5.22 29.66
C GLN A 56 27.87 5.65 30.93
N LYS A 57 27.31 5.41 32.12
CA LYS A 57 27.97 5.67 33.42
C LYS A 57 29.08 4.68 33.77
N ALA A 58 29.08 3.49 33.19
CA ALA A 58 30.19 2.54 33.28
C ALA A 58 31.32 2.93 32.31
N LEU A 59 30.96 3.31 31.08
CA LEU A 59 31.89 3.78 30.05
C LEU A 59 32.65 5.04 30.50
N SER A 60 31.95 6.07 30.99
CA SER A 60 32.59 7.30 31.49
C SER A 60 33.39 7.15 32.78
N LYS A 61 33.33 5.97 33.42
CA LYS A 61 34.19 5.58 34.55
C LYS A 61 35.26 4.57 34.17
N SER A 62 35.27 4.10 32.92
CA SER A 62 36.22 3.11 32.43
C SER A 62 37.53 3.79 32.05
N LYS A 63 38.59 3.52 32.81
CA LYS A 63 39.94 4.03 32.50
C LYS A 63 40.36 3.68 31.06
N LYS A 64 40.10 2.46 30.60
CA LYS A 64 40.36 2.04 29.21
C LYS A 64 39.65 2.90 28.17
N ALA A 65 38.46 3.44 28.46
CA ALA A 65 37.75 4.31 27.53
C ALA A 65 38.38 5.72 27.49
N GLN A 66 38.73 6.26 28.66
CA GLN A 66 39.42 7.55 28.78
C GLN A 66 40.85 7.51 28.20
N GLU A 67 41.55 6.39 28.36
CA GLU A 67 42.86 6.11 27.76
C GLU A 67 42.77 6.10 26.22
N VAL A 68 41.72 5.47 25.65
CA VAL A 68 41.46 5.51 24.20
C VAL A 68 41.09 6.91 23.70
N GLU A 69 40.27 7.66 24.45
CA GLU A 69 39.91 9.04 24.13
C GLU A 69 41.13 9.98 24.09
N VAL A 70 42.05 9.83 25.03
CA VAL A 70 43.35 10.55 25.04
C VAL A 70 44.22 10.14 23.86
N LEU A 71 44.35 8.84 23.57
CA LEU A 71 45.15 8.34 22.44
C LEU A 71 44.59 8.78 21.08
N LEU A 72 43.27 8.90 20.93
CA LEU A 72 42.64 9.45 19.73
C LEU A 72 42.96 10.93 19.57
N SER A 73 42.83 11.74 20.63
CA SER A 73 43.17 13.17 20.59
C SER A 73 44.67 13.42 20.33
N GLU A 74 45.55 12.56 20.86
CA GLU A 74 46.97 12.59 20.52
C GLU A 74 47.22 12.22 19.05
N ASN A 75 46.50 11.22 18.52
CA ASN A 75 46.62 10.82 17.12
C ASN A 75 46.16 11.94 16.16
N GLU A 76 45.03 12.59 16.44
CA GLU A 76 44.54 13.76 15.70
C GLU A 76 45.58 14.90 15.71
N MET A 77 46.17 15.19 16.88
CA MET A 77 47.22 16.20 16.99
C MET A 77 48.49 15.83 16.20
N LEU A 78 48.86 14.55 16.15
CA LEU A 78 49.99 14.06 15.37
C LEU A 78 49.71 14.09 13.86
N GLN A 79 48.49 13.75 13.42
CA GLN A 79 48.07 13.90 12.02
C GLN A 79 48.10 15.37 11.57
N ALA A 80 47.58 16.29 12.39
CA ALA A 80 47.63 17.73 12.10
C ALA A 80 49.07 18.27 11.99
N LYS A 81 49.98 17.80 12.88
CA LYS A 81 51.42 18.13 12.81
C LYS A 81 52.08 17.57 11.56
N LEU A 82 51.78 16.32 11.19
CA LEU A 82 52.30 15.70 9.97
C LEU A 82 51.84 16.48 8.73
N HIS A 83 50.56 16.83 8.64
CA HIS A 83 50.04 17.55 7.48
C HIS A 83 50.64 18.96 7.35
N SER A 84 50.80 19.68 8.47
CA SER A 84 51.53 20.96 8.49
C SER A 84 52.97 20.82 7.96
N GLN A 85 53.68 19.75 8.34
CA GLN A 85 55.01 19.45 7.80
C GLN A 85 54.99 19.09 6.31
N GLU A 86 53.98 18.34 5.84
CA GLU A 86 53.78 18.05 4.41
C GLU A 86 53.52 19.34 3.60
N GLU A 87 52.79 20.30 4.16
CA GLU A 87 52.56 21.62 3.55
C GLU A 87 53.83 22.46 3.53
N ASP A 88 54.59 22.52 4.63
CA ASP A 88 55.91 23.19 4.70
C ASP A 88 56.90 22.60 3.67
N PHE A 89 57.01 21.27 3.57
CA PHE A 89 57.86 20.61 2.57
C PHE A 89 57.38 20.88 1.14
N ARG A 90 56.06 20.92 0.89
CA ARG A 90 55.48 21.23 -0.42
C ARG A 90 55.77 22.69 -0.81
N LEU A 91 55.66 23.62 0.13
CA LEU A 91 55.99 25.03 -0.06
C LEU A 91 57.48 25.24 -0.30
N GLN A 92 58.34 24.57 0.48
CA GLN A 92 59.80 24.61 0.30
C GLN A 92 60.21 24.09 -1.09
N ASN A 93 59.64 22.96 -1.52
CA ASN A 93 59.92 22.38 -2.84
C ASN A 93 59.42 23.30 -3.97
N SER A 94 58.20 23.86 -3.84
CA SER A 94 57.67 24.84 -4.80
C SER A 94 58.54 26.10 -4.90
N THR A 95 59.04 26.59 -3.76
CA THR A 95 59.95 27.75 -3.72
C THR A 95 61.31 27.42 -4.36
N LEU A 96 61.86 26.24 -4.09
CA LEU A 96 63.11 25.76 -4.70
C LEU A 96 62.99 25.64 -6.23
N MET A 97 61.88 25.10 -6.73
CA MET A 97 61.62 25.00 -8.18
C MET A 97 61.44 26.37 -8.84
N ALA A 98 60.86 27.35 -8.14
CA ALA A 98 60.75 28.73 -8.63
C ALA A 98 62.12 29.43 -8.72
N GLU A 99 62.95 29.33 -7.69
CA GLU A 99 64.32 29.88 -7.70
C GLU A 99 65.23 29.15 -8.69
N PHE A 100 65.08 27.82 -8.87
CA PHE A 100 65.78 27.08 -9.93
C PHE A 100 65.39 27.58 -11.33
N SER A 101 64.08 27.75 -11.59
CA SER A 101 63.59 28.27 -12.87
C SER A 101 64.12 29.69 -13.16
N LYS A 102 64.19 30.53 -12.12
CA LYS A 102 64.77 31.88 -12.18
C LYS A 102 66.28 31.87 -12.43
N LEU A 103 67.03 30.93 -11.84
CA LEU A 103 68.45 30.72 -12.14
C LEU A 103 68.68 30.23 -13.58
N CYS A 104 67.84 29.32 -14.09
CA CYS A 104 67.90 28.91 -15.51
C CYS A 104 67.67 30.10 -16.45
N ASN A 105 66.66 30.93 -16.19
CA ASN A 105 66.40 32.15 -16.98
C ASN A 105 67.58 33.14 -16.91
N GLN A 106 68.24 33.27 -15.74
CA GLN A 106 69.43 34.11 -15.59
C GLN A 106 70.65 33.53 -16.32
N MET A 107 70.84 32.21 -16.32
CA MET A 107 71.87 31.56 -17.13
C MET A 107 71.62 31.77 -18.63
N GLU A 108 70.39 31.57 -19.11
CA GLU A 108 70.04 31.79 -20.51
C GLU A 108 70.27 33.25 -20.94
N GLN A 109 69.89 34.22 -20.09
CA GLN A 109 70.18 35.65 -20.31
C GLN A 109 71.69 35.92 -20.36
N LEU A 110 72.48 35.38 -19.43
CA LEU A 110 73.94 35.53 -19.42
C LEU A 110 74.61 34.83 -20.60
N GLU A 111 74.07 33.71 -21.09
CA GLU A 111 74.54 33.04 -22.30
C GLU A 111 74.23 33.87 -23.55
N GLN A 112 73.04 34.47 -23.65
CA GLN A 112 72.68 35.42 -24.71
C GLN A 112 73.54 36.70 -24.67
N GLU A 113 73.81 37.25 -23.49
CA GLU A 113 74.74 38.39 -23.33
C GLU A 113 76.17 38.01 -23.71
N ASN A 114 76.66 36.84 -23.27
CA ASN A 114 77.98 36.34 -23.67
C ASN A 114 78.07 36.09 -25.18
N GLN A 115 76.99 35.65 -25.83
CA GLN A 115 76.94 35.47 -27.27
C GLN A 115 76.99 36.82 -28.01
N GLN A 116 76.21 37.82 -27.57
CA GLN A 116 76.26 39.18 -28.10
C GLN A 116 77.64 39.84 -27.90
N LEU A 117 78.26 39.63 -26.73
CA LEU A 117 79.61 40.11 -26.44
C LEU A 117 80.66 39.38 -27.29
N LYS A 118 80.51 38.08 -27.57
CA LYS A 118 81.37 37.35 -28.50
C LYS A 118 81.20 37.81 -29.94
N GLU A 119 80.00 38.14 -30.38
CA GLU A 119 79.75 38.70 -31.71
C GLU A 119 80.33 40.11 -31.85
N GLY A 120 80.23 40.94 -30.79
CA GLY A 120 80.94 42.22 -30.69
C GLY A 120 82.47 42.08 -30.67
N ALA A 121 83.00 41.09 -29.93
CA ALA A 121 84.43 40.81 -29.84
C ALA A 121 84.99 40.21 -31.14
N ALA A 122 84.24 39.37 -31.85
CA ALA A 122 84.60 38.87 -33.18
C ALA A 122 84.70 40.01 -34.21
N GLY A 123 83.98 41.12 -34.00
CA GLY A 123 84.16 42.37 -34.75
C GLY A 123 85.43 43.16 -34.41
N ALA A 124 86.17 42.80 -33.35
CA ALA A 124 87.32 43.54 -32.82
C ALA A 124 88.64 42.72 -32.80
N GLU A 125 88.60 41.41 -32.53
CA GLU A 125 89.79 40.56 -32.34
C GLU A 125 90.49 40.12 -33.65
N ALA A 126 90.10 40.66 -34.80
CA ALA A 126 90.66 40.32 -36.10
C ALA A 126 92.16 40.71 -36.30
N ILE A 127 92.84 41.29 -35.30
CA ILE A 127 94.21 41.81 -35.41
C ILE A 127 95.09 41.40 -34.20
N GLN A 128 95.85 40.32 -34.41
CA GLN A 128 97.20 40.05 -33.86
C GLN A 128 97.42 39.95 -32.32
N ALA A 129 97.45 38.71 -31.79
CA ALA A 129 98.11 38.41 -30.49
C ALA A 129 98.82 37.03 -30.39
N GLY A 130 98.63 36.11 -31.34
CA GLY A 130 98.99 34.69 -31.19
C GLY A 130 100.49 34.29 -31.14
N PRO A 131 101.39 34.75 -32.03
CA PRO A 131 102.65 34.01 -32.29
C PRO A 131 103.80 34.20 -31.28
N HIS A 132 103.69 35.06 -30.28
CA HIS A 132 104.85 35.51 -29.51
C HIS A 132 105.33 34.50 -28.45
N VAL A 133 104.41 33.74 -27.83
CA VAL A 133 104.68 33.00 -26.60
C VAL A 133 105.51 31.72 -26.83
N ASP A 134 105.20 30.94 -27.87
CA ASP A 134 105.86 29.65 -28.15
C ASP A 134 107.37 29.78 -28.42
N GLY A 135 107.78 30.88 -29.09
CA GLY A 135 109.17 31.13 -29.41
C GLY A 135 110.06 31.36 -28.17
N GLU A 136 109.49 31.83 -27.07
CA GLU A 136 110.23 32.12 -25.84
C GLU A 136 110.38 30.86 -24.95
N LEU A 137 109.35 30.00 -24.93
CA LEU A 137 109.41 28.69 -24.27
C LEU A 137 110.51 27.79 -24.86
N LEU A 138 110.60 27.75 -26.19
CA LEU A 138 111.60 26.92 -26.89
C LEU A 138 113.04 27.39 -26.63
N ARG A 139 113.26 28.71 -26.46
CA ARG A 139 114.56 29.30 -26.12
C ARG A 139 115.04 28.85 -24.73
N LEU A 140 114.16 28.91 -23.73
CA LEU A 140 114.47 28.52 -22.35
C LEU A 140 114.81 27.03 -22.21
N GLN A 141 114.16 26.17 -23.02
CA GLN A 141 114.43 24.72 -23.01
C GLN A 141 115.82 24.36 -23.57
N ALA A 142 116.30 25.12 -24.56
CA ALA A 142 117.66 24.97 -25.09
C ALA A 142 118.73 25.42 -24.08
N GLU A 143 118.50 26.54 -23.39
CA GLU A 143 119.42 27.09 -22.38
C GLU A 143 119.61 26.14 -21.18
N ASN A 144 118.51 25.56 -20.66
CA ASN A 144 118.55 24.59 -19.57
C ASN A 144 119.38 23.34 -19.93
N THR A 145 119.28 22.89 -21.19
CA THR A 145 120.06 21.76 -21.72
C THR A 145 121.57 22.06 -21.79
N ALA A 146 121.95 23.32 -22.07
CA ALA A 146 123.35 23.74 -22.07
C ALA A 146 123.96 23.80 -20.67
N LEU A 147 123.19 24.30 -19.68
CA LEU A 147 123.63 24.38 -18.28
C LEU A 147 123.94 23.00 -17.69
N GLN A 148 123.10 21.99 -17.94
CA GLN A 148 123.32 20.62 -17.44
C GLN A 148 124.65 20.01 -17.95
N LYS A 149 125.04 20.27 -19.20
CA LYS A 149 126.34 19.80 -19.74
C LYS A 149 127.54 20.47 -19.07
N ASN A 150 127.44 21.75 -18.72
CA ASN A 150 128.52 22.46 -18.02
C ASN A 150 128.71 21.95 -16.58
N VAL A 151 127.63 21.59 -15.87
CA VAL A 151 127.73 21.00 -14.52
C VAL A 151 128.46 19.65 -14.54
N ALA A 152 128.14 18.78 -15.51
CA ALA A 152 128.83 17.49 -15.66
C ALA A 152 130.34 17.66 -15.96
N ALA A 153 130.69 18.60 -16.85
CA ALA A 153 132.08 18.89 -17.22
C ALA A 153 132.94 19.49 -16.08
N LEU A 154 132.30 20.03 -15.03
CA LEU A 154 132.98 20.50 -13.81
C LEU A 154 133.21 19.36 -12.80
N GLN A 155 132.27 18.42 -12.68
CA GLN A 155 132.40 17.26 -11.78
C GLN A 155 133.54 16.32 -12.20
N GLU A 156 133.73 16.12 -13.51
CA GLU A 156 134.82 15.26 -14.04
C GLU A 156 136.23 15.84 -13.76
N ARG A 157 136.36 17.17 -13.59
CA ARG A 157 137.66 17.84 -13.42
C ARG A 157 138.19 17.89 -11.99
N TYR A 158 137.39 17.54 -10.97
CA TYR A 158 137.81 17.54 -9.56
C TYR A 158 138.36 16.20 -9.06
N GLY A 159 138.42 15.16 -9.91
CA GLY A 159 138.72 13.78 -9.48
C GLY A 159 140.20 13.38 -9.38
N LYS A 160 141.18 14.27 -9.55
CA LYS A 160 142.61 13.89 -9.65
C LYS A 160 143.60 14.95 -9.11
N GLU A 161 143.90 14.93 -7.81
CA GLU A 161 145.28 15.11 -7.30
C GLU A 161 145.46 14.78 -5.79
N VAL A 162 146.50 13.97 -5.49
CA VAL A 162 147.55 14.12 -4.44
C VAL A 162 147.21 14.45 -2.95
N VAL A 163 147.92 13.97 -1.90
CA VAL A 163 148.61 12.69 -1.54
C VAL A 163 149.25 12.76 -0.12
N LYS A 164 149.47 11.59 0.55
CA LYS A 164 150.53 11.23 1.57
C LYS A 164 150.33 11.29 3.11
N SER A 165 150.90 10.24 3.76
CA SER A 165 151.46 10.10 5.16
C SER A 165 150.52 10.19 6.39
N SER A 166 150.70 9.47 7.52
CA SER A 166 151.63 8.38 8.02
C SER A 166 151.22 7.95 9.47
N ILE A 167 151.77 6.95 10.22
CA ILE A 167 152.35 5.58 10.02
C ILE A 167 152.76 4.97 11.42
N VAL A 168 153.13 3.67 11.55
CA VAL A 168 153.93 3.01 12.66
C VAL A 168 153.21 2.74 14.02
N SER A 169 153.41 1.66 14.82
CA SER A 169 154.25 0.41 14.72
C SER A 169 153.79 -0.76 15.64
N GLU A 170 154.34 -1.98 15.39
CA GLU A 170 154.84 -3.11 16.27
C GLU A 170 154.14 -3.50 17.60
N GLY A 171 154.34 -4.68 18.24
CA GLY A 171 155.21 -5.87 18.03
C GLY A 171 155.97 -6.26 19.34
N GLN A 172 156.60 -7.43 19.55
CA GLN A 172 156.55 -8.81 18.99
C GLN A 172 157.61 -9.70 19.74
N GLY A 173 157.37 -10.98 20.11
CA GLY A 173 158.50 -11.83 20.60
C GLY A 173 158.28 -13.21 21.27
N ASP A 174 159.37 -13.99 21.28
CA ASP A 174 159.74 -15.30 21.89
C ASP A 174 161.32 -15.41 21.75
N PRO A 175 162.11 -16.53 21.79
CA PRO A 175 161.91 -17.95 22.18
C PRO A 175 163.09 -18.65 22.94
N THR A 176 163.04 -19.99 23.10
CA THR A 176 164.16 -21.00 23.21
C THR A 176 165.09 -21.12 24.45
N GLY A 177 165.59 -22.36 24.72
CA GLY A 177 167.03 -22.53 25.03
C GLY A 177 167.60 -23.69 25.90
N SER A 178 167.82 -24.89 25.30
CA SER A 178 169.09 -25.68 25.33
C SER A 178 169.75 -26.33 26.60
N LEU A 179 169.96 -27.67 26.50
CA LEU A 179 171.14 -28.50 26.88
C LEU A 179 171.67 -28.72 28.34
N ALA A 180 172.35 -29.87 28.50
CA ALA A 180 173.14 -30.37 29.65
C ALA A 180 174.64 -30.52 29.19
N PRO A 181 175.59 -31.28 29.81
CA PRO A 181 175.62 -32.07 31.06
C PRO A 181 176.91 -31.77 31.90
N THR A 182 177.60 -32.81 32.43
CA THR A 182 178.99 -32.86 32.99
C THR A 182 179.08 -32.89 34.53
N VAL A 183 179.97 -33.61 35.26
CA VAL A 183 180.64 -34.95 35.17
C VAL A 183 181.88 -34.91 36.12
N LEU A 184 181.93 -35.80 37.14
CA LEU A 184 183.13 -36.41 37.79
C LEU A 184 184.26 -35.47 38.36
N THR A 185 185.17 -35.77 39.30
CA THR A 185 185.50 -36.93 40.19
C THR A 185 186.39 -36.43 41.38
N PRO A 186 186.75 -37.24 42.40
CA PRO A 186 187.09 -36.76 43.76
C PRO A 186 188.55 -36.98 44.25
N MET A 187 188.83 -36.58 45.51
CA MET A 187 189.98 -37.02 46.34
C MET A 187 189.79 -36.63 47.84
N PRO A 188 190.36 -37.37 48.82
CA PRO A 188 190.50 -38.84 48.87
C PRO A 188 190.26 -39.47 50.27
N LEU A 189 189.97 -40.78 50.27
CA LEU A 189 190.13 -41.81 51.33
C LEU A 189 189.62 -41.56 52.77
N ALA A 190 189.91 -40.44 53.45
CA ALA A 190 189.10 -40.01 54.60
C ALA A 190 187.68 -39.60 54.15
N GLU A 191 187.58 -39.16 52.90
CA GLU A 191 186.32 -39.09 52.17
C GLU A 191 185.51 -40.41 52.19
N VAL A 192 186.08 -41.61 52.41
CA VAL A 192 185.30 -42.85 52.20
C VAL A 192 184.35 -43.14 53.37
N GLU A 193 184.77 -42.93 54.62
CA GLU A 193 183.86 -43.04 55.77
C GLU A 193 182.88 -41.87 55.82
N LEU A 194 183.36 -40.65 55.51
CA LEU A 194 182.49 -39.47 55.45
C LEU A 194 181.51 -39.54 54.27
N LYS A 195 181.89 -40.11 53.11
CA LYS A 195 180.96 -40.44 52.02
C LYS A 195 180.07 -41.61 52.34
N TRP A 196 180.50 -42.60 53.12
CA TRP A 196 179.58 -43.67 53.53
C TRP A 196 178.45 -43.11 54.40
N GLU A 197 178.78 -42.29 55.41
CA GLU A 197 177.76 -41.62 56.22
C GLU A 197 176.99 -40.54 55.44
N MET A 198 177.65 -39.79 54.52
CA MET A 198 176.97 -38.81 53.65
C MET A 198 176.10 -39.46 52.58
N GLU A 199 176.45 -40.62 51.99
CA GLU A 199 175.64 -41.37 51.01
C GLU A 199 174.49 -42.11 51.73
N LYS A 200 174.70 -42.53 52.98
CA LYS A 200 173.65 -43.05 53.88
C LYS A 200 172.68 -41.94 54.30
N GLU A 201 173.17 -40.75 54.57
CA GLU A 201 172.38 -39.56 54.88
C GLU A 201 171.67 -39.01 53.63
N GLU A 202 172.32 -38.98 52.47
CA GLU A 202 171.70 -38.73 51.17
C GLU A 202 170.64 -39.79 50.86
N LYS A 203 170.88 -41.08 51.12
CA LYS A 203 169.83 -42.11 51.04
C LYS A 203 168.68 -41.86 52.01
N ARG A 204 168.95 -41.38 53.24
CA ARG A 204 167.91 -41.01 54.21
C ARG A 204 167.07 -39.84 53.69
N LEU A 205 167.71 -38.77 53.23
CA LEU A 205 167.08 -37.58 52.67
C LEU A 205 166.35 -37.87 51.35
N LEU A 206 166.90 -38.73 50.48
CA LEU A 206 166.24 -39.19 49.25
C LEU A 206 165.04 -40.08 49.56
N TRP A 207 165.10 -40.91 50.62
CA TRP A 207 163.96 -41.71 51.05
C TRP A 207 162.86 -40.86 51.70
N GLU A 208 163.24 -39.86 52.50
CA GLU A 208 162.33 -38.85 53.08
C GLU A 208 161.71 -37.95 51.98
N GLN A 209 162.48 -37.57 50.96
CA GLN A 209 161.97 -36.88 49.76
C GLN A 209 161.06 -37.78 48.93
N LEU A 210 161.39 -39.06 48.73
CA LEU A 210 160.52 -40.01 48.03
C LEU A 210 159.22 -40.23 48.80
N GLN A 211 159.26 -40.38 50.12
CA GLN A 211 158.08 -40.50 50.98
C GLN A 211 157.25 -39.20 51.02
N GLY A 212 157.91 -38.04 50.99
CA GLY A 212 157.27 -36.72 50.86
C GLY A 212 156.58 -36.55 49.51
N LEU A 213 157.23 -36.95 48.41
CA LEU A 213 156.66 -36.94 47.07
C LEU A 213 155.53 -37.97 46.91
N GLU A 214 155.66 -39.15 47.51
CA GLU A 214 154.62 -40.19 47.50
C GLU A 214 153.40 -39.78 48.31
N SER A 215 153.58 -39.21 49.51
CA SER A 215 152.48 -38.68 50.32
C SER A 215 151.82 -37.44 49.68
N SER A 216 152.61 -36.55 49.06
CA SER A 216 152.09 -35.43 48.26
C SER A 216 151.27 -35.91 47.06
N LYS A 217 151.81 -36.85 46.28
CA LYS A 217 151.11 -37.49 45.15
C LYS A 217 149.85 -38.23 45.61
N GLN A 218 149.88 -38.89 46.75
CA GLN A 218 148.71 -39.58 47.32
C GLN A 218 147.64 -38.58 47.76
N ALA A 219 148.03 -37.47 48.41
CA ALA A 219 147.11 -36.39 48.77
C ALA A 219 146.51 -35.69 47.53
N GLU A 220 147.31 -35.44 46.51
CA GLU A 220 146.86 -34.91 45.22
C GLU A 220 145.93 -35.90 44.50
N THR A 221 146.25 -37.19 44.51
CA THR A 221 145.38 -38.24 43.95
C THR A 221 144.05 -38.33 44.70
N SER A 222 144.06 -38.27 46.04
CA SER A 222 142.85 -38.22 46.86
C SER A 222 142.02 -36.96 46.61
N ARG A 223 142.68 -35.81 46.45
CA ARG A 223 142.03 -34.54 46.10
C ARG A 223 141.39 -34.61 44.71
N LEU A 224 142.10 -35.12 43.71
CA LEU A 224 141.57 -35.30 42.35
C LEU A 224 140.42 -36.32 42.31
N GLN A 225 140.47 -37.38 43.13
CA GLN A 225 139.34 -38.30 43.30
C GLN A 225 138.12 -37.61 43.94
N GLU A 226 138.33 -36.76 44.95
CA GLU A 226 137.25 -36.01 45.59
C GLU A 226 136.66 -34.93 44.66
N GLU A 227 137.49 -34.21 43.91
CA GLU A 227 137.07 -33.24 42.89
C GLU A 227 136.31 -33.94 41.75
N LEU A 228 136.78 -35.10 41.27
CA LEU A 228 136.08 -35.94 40.29
C LEU A 228 134.74 -36.43 40.84
N ALA A 229 134.68 -36.93 42.07
CA ALA A 229 133.41 -37.35 42.71
C ALA A 229 132.42 -36.18 42.85
N LYS A 230 132.90 -34.99 43.27
CA LYS A 230 132.10 -33.75 43.33
C LYS A 230 131.59 -33.32 41.95
N LEU A 231 132.38 -33.51 40.88
CA LEU A 231 131.97 -33.24 39.50
C LEU A 231 130.95 -34.26 39.00
N SER A 232 131.14 -35.57 39.27
CA SER A 232 130.18 -36.63 38.94
C SER A 232 128.84 -36.44 39.65
N GLU A 233 128.84 -36.05 40.93
CA GLU A 233 127.60 -35.79 41.66
C GLU A 233 126.87 -34.54 41.13
N LYS A 234 127.61 -33.46 40.81
CA LYS A 234 127.06 -32.28 40.12
C LYS A 234 126.49 -32.61 38.75
N LEU A 235 127.14 -33.50 37.98
CA LEU A 235 126.65 -33.98 36.69
C LEU A 235 125.35 -34.77 36.86
N LYS A 236 125.30 -35.72 37.81
CA LYS A 236 124.11 -36.51 38.13
C LYS A 236 122.93 -35.63 38.56
N LYS A 237 123.15 -34.66 39.45
CA LYS A 237 122.13 -33.69 39.88
C LYS A 237 121.64 -32.80 38.72
N LYS A 238 122.52 -32.39 37.80
CA LYS A 238 122.13 -31.68 36.57
C LYS A 238 121.31 -32.57 35.63
N GLN A 239 121.68 -33.84 35.46
CA GLN A 239 120.95 -34.79 34.63
C GLN A 239 119.55 -35.07 35.20
N GLU A 240 119.43 -35.31 36.51
CA GLU A 240 118.14 -35.46 37.20
C GLU A 240 117.27 -34.21 37.08
N SER A 241 117.86 -33.01 37.24
CA SER A 241 117.14 -31.74 37.05
C SER A 241 116.71 -31.53 35.60
N PHE A 242 117.52 -31.94 34.61
CA PHE A 242 117.16 -31.86 33.20
C PHE A 242 116.02 -32.82 32.86
N CYS A 243 116.07 -34.07 33.35
CA CYS A 243 114.98 -35.03 33.19
C CYS A 243 113.66 -34.54 33.81
N ARG A 244 113.70 -33.95 35.02
CA ARG A 244 112.49 -33.33 35.64
C ARG A 244 111.94 -32.19 34.78
N LEU A 245 112.79 -31.24 34.38
CA LEU A 245 112.37 -30.13 33.52
C LEU A 245 111.86 -30.59 32.15
N GLN A 246 112.39 -31.70 31.61
CA GLN A 246 111.86 -32.31 30.40
C GLN A 246 110.47 -32.92 30.63
N SER A 247 110.27 -33.67 31.71
CA SER A 247 108.95 -34.23 32.05
C SER A 247 107.92 -33.14 32.36
N GLU A 248 108.29 -32.10 33.11
CA GLU A 248 107.44 -30.94 33.42
C GLU A 248 107.06 -30.17 32.13
N LYS A 249 108.02 -29.98 31.21
CA LYS A 249 107.77 -29.45 29.87
C LYS A 249 106.78 -30.34 29.11
N GLU A 250 107.01 -31.65 29.07
CA GLU A 250 106.14 -32.60 28.34
C GLU A 250 104.72 -32.66 28.93
N THR A 251 104.55 -32.60 30.26
CA THR A 251 103.22 -32.46 30.87
C THR A 251 102.56 -31.14 30.50
N LEU A 252 103.27 -30.01 30.59
CA LEU A 252 102.71 -28.70 30.24
C LEU A 252 102.33 -28.60 28.75
N PHE A 253 103.08 -29.23 27.85
CA PHE A 253 102.71 -29.32 26.43
C PHE A 253 101.48 -30.20 26.21
N ASN A 254 101.37 -31.35 26.89
CA ASN A 254 100.19 -32.21 26.82
C ASN A 254 98.94 -31.50 27.40
N ASP A 255 99.05 -30.87 28.56
CA ASP A 255 97.96 -30.12 29.19
C ASP A 255 97.51 -28.95 28.30
N SER A 256 98.46 -28.22 27.70
CA SER A 256 98.16 -27.15 26.74
C SER A 256 97.46 -27.67 25.49
N ARG A 257 97.89 -28.82 24.95
CA ARG A 257 97.27 -29.46 23.78
C ARG A 257 95.84 -29.92 24.11
N ASN A 258 95.66 -30.62 25.22
CA ASN A 258 94.36 -31.06 25.73
C ASN A 258 93.42 -29.86 25.99
N LYS A 259 93.95 -28.73 26.48
CA LYS A 259 93.17 -27.49 26.68
C LYS A 259 92.71 -26.85 25.36
N ILE A 260 93.55 -26.91 24.31
CA ILE A 260 93.19 -26.45 22.96
C ILE A 260 92.11 -27.37 22.38
N GLU A 261 92.27 -28.69 22.50
CA GLU A 261 91.27 -29.69 22.07
C GLU A 261 89.92 -29.50 22.78
N GLU A 262 89.91 -29.30 24.11
CA GLU A 262 88.71 -28.94 24.87
C GLU A 262 88.03 -27.67 24.34
N LEU A 263 88.81 -26.62 24.04
CA LEU A 263 88.29 -25.34 23.57
C LEU A 263 87.78 -25.42 22.12
N GLN A 264 88.35 -26.30 21.30
CA GLN A 264 87.83 -26.63 19.97
C GLN A 264 86.49 -27.39 20.09
N GLN A 265 86.45 -28.47 20.86
CA GLN A 265 85.23 -29.26 21.07
C GLN A 265 84.07 -28.43 21.65
N ARG A 266 84.35 -27.53 22.60
CA ARG A 266 83.33 -26.59 23.12
C ARG A 266 82.81 -25.65 22.02
N LYS A 267 83.70 -25.03 21.24
CA LYS A 267 83.31 -24.16 20.11
C LYS A 267 82.50 -24.89 19.04
N GLU A 268 82.86 -26.14 18.74
CA GLU A 268 82.12 -26.99 17.79
C GLU A 268 80.74 -27.38 18.32
N ALA A 269 80.64 -27.72 19.62
CA ALA A 269 79.37 -28.00 20.28
C ALA A 269 78.46 -26.75 20.32
N ASP A 270 79.01 -25.59 20.67
CA ASP A 270 78.30 -24.31 20.66
C ASP A 270 77.84 -23.94 19.25
N LEU A 271 78.71 -24.04 18.24
CA LEU A 271 78.36 -23.79 16.84
C LEU A 271 77.24 -24.72 16.36
N LYS A 272 77.33 -26.02 16.68
CA LYS A 272 76.30 -27.01 16.35
C LYS A 272 74.97 -26.73 17.05
N ALA A 273 75.01 -26.28 18.31
CA ALA A 273 73.83 -25.87 19.06
C ALA A 273 73.18 -24.62 18.48
N GLN A 274 73.97 -23.63 18.04
CA GLN A 274 73.44 -22.44 17.36
C GLN A 274 72.86 -22.78 15.98
N LEU A 275 73.52 -23.61 15.17
CA LEU A 275 72.98 -24.08 13.89
C LEU A 275 71.64 -24.81 14.06
N ALA A 276 71.52 -25.68 15.07
CA ALA A 276 70.25 -26.35 15.38
C ALA A 276 69.15 -25.38 15.84
N ARG A 277 69.49 -24.33 16.60
CA ARG A 277 68.55 -23.26 16.98
C ARG A 277 68.08 -22.46 15.76
N THR A 278 69.00 -22.06 14.87
CA THR A 278 68.66 -21.35 13.63
C THR A 278 67.77 -22.20 12.73
N GLN A 279 68.06 -23.49 12.58
CA GLN A 279 67.21 -24.41 11.81
C GLN A 279 65.79 -24.53 12.41
N LYS A 280 65.67 -24.65 13.75
CA LYS A 280 64.37 -24.71 14.43
C LYS A 280 63.58 -23.41 14.26
N LEU A 281 64.22 -22.25 14.45
CA LEU A 281 63.60 -20.94 14.25
C LEU A 281 63.17 -20.71 12.80
N GLN A 282 63.93 -21.22 11.83
CA GLN A 282 63.56 -21.14 10.42
C GLN A 282 62.37 -22.06 10.09
N GLN A 283 62.31 -23.27 10.64
CA GLN A 283 61.12 -24.14 10.52
C GLN A 283 59.87 -23.53 11.18
N GLU A 284 60.03 -22.89 12.33
CA GLU A 284 58.94 -22.16 13.02
C GLU A 284 58.46 -20.95 12.21
N LEU A 285 59.38 -20.23 11.56
CA LEU A 285 59.06 -19.13 10.65
C LEU A 285 58.35 -19.61 9.37
N GLU A 286 58.81 -20.73 8.78
CA GLU A 286 58.19 -21.34 7.60
C GLU A 286 56.77 -21.84 7.90
N ALA A 287 56.56 -22.50 9.06
CA ALA A 287 55.24 -22.90 9.52
C ALA A 287 54.32 -21.70 9.86
N ALA A 288 54.87 -20.65 10.47
CA ALA A 288 54.12 -19.41 10.72
C ALA A 288 53.66 -18.78 9.40
N ASN A 289 54.54 -18.68 8.40
CA ASN A 289 54.22 -18.15 7.07
C ASN A 289 53.17 -18.99 6.34
N GLN A 290 53.19 -20.33 6.47
CA GLN A 290 52.14 -21.20 5.94
C GLN A 290 50.78 -20.91 6.59
N SER A 291 50.71 -20.85 7.92
CA SER A 291 49.44 -20.52 8.62
C SER A 291 48.93 -19.10 8.32
N LEU A 292 49.83 -18.14 8.06
CA LEU A 292 49.47 -16.79 7.61
C LEU A 292 48.96 -16.75 6.16
N ALA A 293 49.38 -17.68 5.30
CA ALA A 293 48.81 -17.85 3.97
C ALA A 293 47.42 -18.49 4.05
N GLU A 294 47.25 -19.56 4.85
CA GLU A 294 45.93 -20.18 5.09
C GLU A 294 44.91 -19.17 5.64
N LEU A 295 45.28 -18.36 6.64
CA LEU A 295 44.45 -17.28 7.19
C LEU A 295 44.26 -16.08 6.25
N ARG A 296 45.04 -15.97 5.17
CA ARG A 296 44.83 -14.98 4.11
C ARG A 296 43.82 -15.50 3.11
N ASP A 297 43.95 -16.76 2.70
CA ASP A 297 43.09 -17.40 1.71
C ASP A 297 41.68 -17.66 2.29
N GLN A 298 41.57 -18.05 3.56
CA GLN A 298 40.29 -18.13 4.28
C GLN A 298 39.57 -16.78 4.27
N ARG A 299 40.24 -15.69 4.70
CA ARG A 299 39.65 -14.34 4.68
C ARG A 299 39.40 -13.80 3.27
N GLN A 300 40.07 -14.34 2.25
CA GLN A 300 39.76 -14.03 0.85
C GLN A 300 38.51 -14.78 0.38
N GLY A 301 38.32 -16.03 0.80
CA GLY A 301 37.09 -16.81 0.62
C GLY A 301 35.89 -16.12 1.28
N GLU A 302 35.96 -15.85 2.58
CA GLU A 302 34.94 -15.11 3.34
C GLU A 302 34.54 -13.78 2.65
N ARG A 303 35.53 -13.02 2.16
CA ARG A 303 35.28 -11.77 1.41
C ARG A 303 34.58 -12.00 0.07
N LEU A 304 34.90 -13.07 -0.65
CA LEU A 304 34.24 -13.42 -1.90
C LEU A 304 32.81 -13.92 -1.66
N GLU A 305 32.59 -14.70 -0.60
CA GLU A 305 31.25 -15.15 -0.17
C GLU A 305 30.39 -13.98 0.29
N HIS A 306 30.92 -13.07 1.12
CA HIS A 306 30.21 -11.84 1.50
C HIS A 306 29.93 -10.93 0.29
N ALA A 307 30.86 -10.80 -0.66
CA ALA A 307 30.63 -10.05 -1.89
C ALA A 307 29.59 -10.71 -2.82
N ALA A 308 29.51 -12.04 -2.83
CA ALA A 308 28.47 -12.78 -3.54
C ALA A 308 27.10 -12.63 -2.86
N ALA A 309 27.03 -12.72 -1.52
CA ALA A 309 25.81 -12.51 -0.76
C ALA A 309 25.28 -11.07 -0.88
N LEU A 310 26.16 -10.06 -0.84
CA LEU A 310 25.80 -8.66 -1.09
C LEU A 310 25.28 -8.45 -2.51
N ARG A 311 25.87 -9.12 -3.51
CA ARG A 311 25.33 -9.09 -4.89
C ARG A 311 23.97 -9.75 -4.97
N ALA A 312 23.78 -10.94 -4.40
CA ALA A 312 22.48 -11.62 -4.40
C ALA A 312 21.38 -10.79 -3.71
N LEU A 313 21.70 -10.09 -2.62
CA LEU A 313 20.79 -9.14 -1.97
C LEU A 313 20.52 -7.90 -2.83
N GLN A 314 21.53 -7.35 -3.50
CA GLN A 314 21.38 -6.22 -4.43
C GLN A 314 20.48 -6.59 -5.64
N ASP A 315 20.67 -7.80 -6.18
CA ASP A 315 19.88 -8.37 -7.27
C ASP A 315 18.44 -8.61 -6.79
N GLN A 316 18.23 -9.23 -5.62
CA GLN A 316 16.91 -9.42 -5.01
C GLN A 316 16.17 -8.10 -4.78
N VAL A 317 16.84 -7.06 -4.28
CA VAL A 317 16.25 -5.72 -4.10
C VAL A 317 15.90 -5.09 -5.45
N SER A 318 16.70 -5.30 -6.50
CA SER A 318 16.37 -4.79 -7.85
C SER A 318 15.16 -5.49 -8.46
N VAL A 319 15.00 -6.80 -8.27
CA VAL A 319 13.80 -7.56 -8.67
C VAL A 319 12.59 -7.07 -7.89
N GLN A 320 12.67 -6.99 -6.55
CA GLN A 320 11.56 -6.49 -5.72
C GLN A 320 11.17 -5.04 -6.06
N SER A 321 12.13 -4.21 -6.47
CA SER A 321 11.85 -2.85 -6.95
C SER A 321 11.18 -2.83 -8.32
N ALA A 322 11.49 -3.78 -9.21
CA ALA A 322 10.82 -3.94 -10.50
C ALA A 322 9.39 -4.47 -10.31
N ASP A 323 9.21 -5.53 -9.53
CA ASP A 323 7.90 -6.12 -9.19
C ASP A 323 6.96 -5.06 -8.58
N ALA A 324 7.48 -4.24 -7.66
CA ALA A 324 6.72 -3.17 -7.03
C ALA A 324 6.39 -2.03 -8.00
N GLN A 325 7.28 -1.72 -8.95
CA GLN A 325 7.02 -0.73 -9.98
C GLN A 325 5.98 -1.23 -11.00
N GLU A 326 6.04 -2.49 -11.43
CA GLU A 326 5.03 -3.10 -12.31
C GLU A 326 3.65 -3.12 -11.65
N GLN A 327 3.58 -3.43 -10.35
CA GLN A 327 2.33 -3.33 -9.57
C GLN A 327 1.77 -1.90 -9.53
N VAL A 328 2.62 -0.88 -9.36
CA VAL A 328 2.20 0.53 -9.40
C VAL A 328 1.75 0.95 -10.81
N GLU A 329 2.45 0.54 -11.86
CA GLU A 329 2.07 0.82 -13.25
C GLU A 329 0.75 0.12 -13.63
N GLY A 330 0.52 -1.11 -13.17
CA GLY A 330 -0.75 -1.83 -13.30
C GLY A 330 -1.91 -1.14 -12.58
N LEU A 331 -1.72 -0.72 -11.32
CA LEU A 331 -2.73 0.03 -10.56
C LEU A 331 -3.02 1.41 -11.18
N LEU A 332 -2.03 2.07 -11.77
CA LEU A 332 -2.22 3.32 -12.51
C LEU A 332 -3.00 3.09 -13.82
N ALA A 333 -2.72 2.00 -14.54
CA ALA A 333 -3.49 1.62 -15.73
C ALA A 333 -4.96 1.30 -15.39
N GLU A 334 -5.21 0.54 -14.32
CA GLU A 334 -6.56 0.27 -13.81
C GLU A 334 -7.27 1.57 -13.38
N ASN A 335 -6.60 2.46 -12.64
CA ASN A 335 -7.19 3.72 -12.21
C ASN A 335 -7.57 4.62 -13.41
N ASN A 336 -6.76 4.62 -14.48
CA ASN A 336 -7.07 5.33 -15.72
C ASN A 336 -8.24 4.68 -16.49
N ALA A 337 -8.33 3.35 -16.52
CA ALA A 337 -9.48 2.65 -17.09
C ALA A 337 -10.78 2.94 -16.32
N LEU A 338 -10.73 2.92 -14.99
CA LEU A 338 -11.85 3.26 -14.11
C LEU A 338 -12.29 4.73 -14.26
N ARG A 339 -11.35 5.68 -14.37
CA ARG A 339 -11.66 7.09 -14.70
C ARG A 339 -12.34 7.24 -16.07
N THR A 340 -11.88 6.49 -17.06
CA THR A 340 -12.47 6.51 -18.42
C THR A 340 -13.88 5.93 -18.41
N SER A 341 -14.10 4.84 -17.66
CA SER A 341 -15.43 4.25 -17.44
C SER A 341 -16.38 5.21 -16.71
N LEU A 342 -15.89 5.88 -15.65
CA LEU A 342 -16.66 6.90 -14.92
C LEU A 342 -17.09 8.05 -15.84
N ALA A 343 -16.17 8.61 -16.62
CA ALA A 343 -16.47 9.68 -17.56
C ALA A 343 -17.47 9.26 -18.65
N ALA A 344 -17.43 8.00 -19.10
CA ALA A 344 -18.43 7.45 -20.02
C ALA A 344 -19.81 7.30 -19.36
N LEU A 345 -19.87 6.86 -18.10
CA LEU A 345 -21.11 6.79 -17.32
C LEU A 345 -21.70 8.19 -17.04
N GLU A 346 -20.87 9.18 -16.74
CA GLU A 346 -21.29 10.59 -16.62
C GLU A 346 -21.86 11.13 -17.94
N GLN A 347 -21.22 10.85 -19.08
CA GLN A 347 -21.78 11.21 -20.39
C GLN A 347 -23.13 10.54 -20.66
N ILE A 348 -23.27 9.23 -20.40
CA ILE A 348 -24.54 8.51 -20.53
C ILE A 348 -25.62 9.10 -19.59
N GLN A 349 -25.27 9.46 -18.36
CA GLN A 349 -26.19 10.10 -17.42
C GLN A 349 -26.63 11.49 -17.90
N THR A 350 -25.74 12.31 -18.44
CA THR A 350 -26.11 13.63 -18.99
C THR A 350 -27.00 13.51 -20.21
N ALA A 351 -26.69 12.60 -21.15
CA ALA A 351 -27.53 12.32 -22.32
C ALA A 351 -28.94 11.86 -21.91
N LYS A 352 -29.04 10.87 -21.01
CA LYS A 352 -30.33 10.38 -20.49
C LYS A 352 -31.11 11.45 -19.72
N THR A 353 -30.43 12.39 -19.09
CA THR A 353 -31.07 13.55 -18.44
C THR A 353 -31.63 14.55 -19.46
N GLN A 354 -30.94 14.74 -20.59
CA GLN A 354 -31.44 15.55 -21.71
C GLN A 354 -32.66 14.89 -22.38
N GLU A 355 -32.59 13.57 -22.66
CA GLU A 355 -33.74 12.79 -23.16
C GLU A 355 -34.97 12.89 -22.25
N LEU A 356 -34.79 12.75 -20.93
CA LEU A 356 -35.88 12.90 -19.96
C LEU A 356 -36.46 14.31 -19.92
N ASN A 357 -35.67 15.35 -20.21
CA ASN A 357 -36.18 16.72 -20.28
C ASN A 357 -36.96 16.96 -21.58
N VAL A 358 -36.47 16.48 -22.74
CA VAL A 358 -37.22 16.54 -24.01
C VAL A 358 -38.55 15.78 -23.91
N LEU A 359 -38.56 14.60 -23.28
CA LEU A 359 -39.80 13.84 -23.04
C LEU A 359 -40.76 14.57 -22.08
N ARG A 360 -40.25 15.31 -21.09
CA ARG A 360 -41.08 16.17 -20.22
C ARG A 360 -41.67 17.34 -20.99
N GLU A 361 -40.86 18.02 -21.81
CA GLU A 361 -41.28 19.14 -22.67
C GLU A 361 -42.39 18.69 -23.62
N GLN A 362 -42.21 17.58 -24.33
CA GLN A 362 -43.25 16.95 -25.17
C GLN A 362 -44.51 16.57 -24.36
N THR A 363 -44.35 16.05 -23.14
CA THR A 363 -45.50 15.73 -22.27
C THR A 363 -46.25 16.99 -21.87
N THR A 364 -45.57 18.09 -21.55
CA THR A 364 -46.21 19.37 -21.23
C THR A 364 -46.87 20.02 -22.45
N GLU A 365 -46.27 19.91 -23.63
CA GLU A 365 -46.80 20.41 -24.90
C GLU A 365 -48.10 19.67 -25.25
N LEU A 366 -48.09 18.33 -25.29
CA LEU A 366 -49.28 17.49 -25.49
C LEU A 366 -50.36 17.72 -24.41
N THR A 367 -49.96 17.99 -23.16
CA THR A 367 -50.93 18.35 -22.10
C THR A 367 -51.58 19.70 -22.39
N SER A 368 -50.83 20.68 -22.89
CA SER A 368 -51.36 21.99 -23.26
C SER A 368 -52.24 21.94 -24.52
N GLU A 369 -51.89 21.13 -25.53
CA GLU A 369 -52.75 20.84 -26.68
C GLU A 369 -54.07 20.19 -26.23
N LEU A 370 -54.00 19.20 -25.34
CA LEU A 370 -55.19 18.51 -24.83
C LEU A 370 -56.09 19.45 -24.02
N GLN A 371 -55.51 20.34 -23.20
CA GLN A 371 -56.25 21.38 -22.48
C GLN A 371 -56.87 22.42 -23.44
N GLN A 372 -56.14 22.83 -24.49
CA GLN A 372 -56.69 23.71 -25.52
C GLN A 372 -57.86 23.05 -26.25
N ARG A 373 -57.74 21.76 -26.62
CA ARG A 373 -58.84 21.01 -27.23
C ARG A 373 -60.04 20.85 -26.29
N GLN A 374 -59.82 20.68 -24.99
CA GLN A 374 -60.90 20.67 -24.00
C GLN A 374 -61.63 22.02 -23.97
N ALA A 375 -60.89 23.14 -23.90
CA ALA A 375 -61.48 24.48 -23.97
C ALA A 375 -62.24 24.73 -25.30
N GLU A 376 -61.68 24.34 -26.45
CA GLU A 376 -62.35 24.40 -27.76
C GLU A 376 -63.66 23.59 -27.77
N TYR A 377 -63.69 22.42 -27.14
CA TYR A 377 -64.91 21.61 -26.99
C TYR A 377 -65.93 22.23 -26.02
N GLU A 378 -65.48 22.87 -24.94
CA GLU A 378 -66.35 23.58 -23.99
C GLU A 378 -66.97 24.83 -24.63
N ASP A 379 -66.19 25.63 -25.35
CA ASP A 379 -66.67 26.79 -26.13
C ASP A 379 -67.68 26.38 -27.21
N LEU A 380 -67.42 25.28 -27.94
CA LEU A 380 -68.34 24.75 -28.95
C LEU A 380 -69.62 24.17 -28.33
N MET A 381 -69.53 23.58 -27.13
CA MET A 381 -70.72 23.15 -26.38
C MET A 381 -71.54 24.35 -25.91
N GLY A 382 -70.91 25.42 -25.41
CA GLY A 382 -71.56 26.68 -25.06
C GLY A 382 -72.30 27.28 -26.25
N GLN A 383 -71.62 27.44 -27.40
CA GLN A 383 -72.22 27.94 -28.64
C GLN A 383 -73.40 27.08 -29.12
N LYS A 384 -73.30 25.76 -28.99
CA LYS A 384 -74.38 24.82 -29.33
C LYS A 384 -75.59 25.00 -28.41
N ASP A 385 -75.37 25.15 -27.11
CA ASP A 385 -76.45 25.26 -26.13
C ASP A 385 -77.09 26.66 -26.16
N ASP A 386 -76.33 27.72 -26.45
CA ASP A 386 -76.83 29.06 -26.80
C ASP A 386 -77.71 29.04 -28.05
N LEU A 387 -77.25 28.42 -29.14
CA LEU A 387 -78.03 28.24 -30.37
C LEU A 387 -79.29 27.41 -30.13
N ASN A 388 -79.23 26.41 -29.25
CA ASN A 388 -80.37 25.60 -28.87
C ASN A 388 -81.38 26.39 -28.02
N SER A 389 -80.93 27.28 -27.13
CA SER A 389 -81.80 28.23 -26.43
C SER A 389 -82.47 29.20 -27.39
N GLN A 390 -81.71 29.84 -28.29
CA GLN A 390 -82.24 30.74 -29.32
C GLN A 390 -83.27 30.05 -30.23
N LEU A 391 -83.01 28.80 -30.63
CA LEU A 391 -83.95 27.99 -31.41
C LEU A 391 -85.22 27.65 -30.62
N GLN A 392 -85.08 27.30 -29.34
CA GLN A 392 -86.20 26.99 -28.44
C GLN A 392 -87.04 28.25 -28.13
N GLU A 393 -86.41 29.39 -27.92
CA GLU A 393 -87.05 30.70 -27.73
C GLU A 393 -87.78 31.15 -29.00
N SER A 394 -87.17 30.99 -30.17
CA SER A 394 -87.81 31.27 -31.46
C SER A 394 -89.01 30.34 -31.72
N LEU A 395 -88.90 29.05 -31.36
CA LEU A 395 -90.03 28.11 -31.38
C LEU A 395 -91.15 28.51 -30.42
N GLN A 396 -90.83 28.97 -29.20
CA GLN A 396 -91.83 29.46 -28.24
C GLN A 396 -92.49 30.77 -28.71
N GLN A 397 -91.73 31.71 -29.27
CA GLN A 397 -92.27 32.94 -29.87
C GLN A 397 -93.20 32.60 -31.05
N GLN A 398 -92.77 31.73 -31.97
CA GLN A 398 -93.62 31.33 -33.10
C GLN A 398 -94.87 30.55 -32.65
N GLN A 399 -94.79 29.76 -31.58
CA GLN A 399 -95.96 29.12 -30.96
C GLN A 399 -96.89 30.16 -30.31
N GLN A 400 -96.36 31.16 -29.62
CA GLN A 400 -97.16 32.25 -29.05
C GLN A 400 -97.83 33.10 -30.14
N GLU A 401 -97.11 33.47 -31.21
CA GLU A 401 -97.69 34.17 -32.37
C GLU A 401 -98.78 33.34 -33.06
N GLN A 402 -98.59 32.02 -33.20
CA GLN A 402 -99.63 31.13 -33.71
C GLN A 402 -100.83 31.02 -32.77
N GLU A 403 -100.62 30.98 -31.45
CA GLU A 403 -101.71 30.92 -30.47
C GLU A 403 -102.46 32.27 -30.38
N GLU A 404 -101.77 33.40 -30.47
CA GLU A 404 -102.37 34.75 -30.50
C GLU A 404 -103.12 35.01 -31.81
N THR A 405 -102.56 34.65 -32.96
CA THR A 405 -103.29 34.77 -34.24
C THR A 405 -104.47 33.81 -34.32
N LEU A 406 -104.37 32.61 -33.73
CA LEU A 406 -105.51 31.70 -33.57
C LEU A 406 -106.58 32.29 -32.64
N LYS A 407 -106.19 32.90 -31.49
CA LYS A 407 -107.11 33.60 -30.59
C LYS A 407 -107.79 34.78 -31.26
N GLN A 408 -107.04 35.65 -31.95
CA GLN A 408 -107.60 36.78 -32.71
C GLN A 408 -108.57 36.31 -33.79
N CYS A 409 -108.26 35.22 -34.49
CA CYS A 409 -109.15 34.59 -35.47
C CYS A 409 -110.43 34.02 -34.81
N GLN A 410 -110.30 33.35 -33.66
CA GLN A 410 -111.45 32.87 -32.88
C GLN A 410 -112.30 34.02 -32.32
N GLU A 411 -111.69 35.11 -31.85
CA GLU A 411 -112.39 36.31 -31.36
C GLU A 411 -113.09 37.05 -32.51
N GLN A 412 -112.43 37.21 -33.66
CA GLN A 412 -113.05 37.74 -34.89
C GLN A 412 -114.27 36.91 -35.26
N HIS A 413 -114.12 35.59 -35.45
CA HIS A 413 -115.24 34.69 -35.75
C HIS A 413 -116.33 34.69 -34.66
N ALA A 414 -115.99 34.86 -33.38
CA ALA A 414 -116.98 34.98 -32.31
C ALA A 414 -117.74 36.32 -32.34
N THR A 415 -117.09 37.42 -32.75
CA THR A 415 -117.77 38.71 -32.98
C THR A 415 -118.61 38.70 -34.25
N GLU A 416 -118.15 38.04 -35.32
CA GLU A 416 -118.93 37.77 -36.52
C GLU A 416 -120.17 36.91 -36.21
N LEU A 417 -120.01 35.84 -35.43
CA LEU A 417 -121.14 35.01 -34.98
C LEU A 417 -122.15 35.85 -34.19
N LYS A 418 -121.71 36.64 -33.21
CA LYS A 418 -122.61 37.52 -32.44
C LYS A 418 -123.33 38.53 -33.32
N GLY A 419 -122.62 39.17 -34.26
CA GLY A 419 -123.25 40.05 -35.24
C GLY A 419 -124.30 39.33 -36.09
N LYS A 420 -124.06 38.07 -36.46
CA LYS A 420 -125.04 37.24 -37.17
C LYS A 420 -126.18 36.74 -36.29
N GLU A 421 -125.96 36.48 -35.01
CA GLU A 421 -127.01 36.19 -34.03
C GLU A 421 -127.90 37.42 -33.78
N GLU A 422 -127.31 38.61 -33.68
CA GLU A 422 -128.03 39.89 -33.58
C GLU A 422 -128.81 40.20 -34.87
N GLU A 423 -128.23 40.01 -36.07
CA GLU A 423 -128.96 40.10 -37.34
C GLU A 423 -130.13 39.11 -37.39
N LEU A 424 -129.91 37.84 -37.04
CA LEU A 424 -130.95 36.80 -37.01
C LEU A 424 -132.04 37.09 -35.99
N GLN A 425 -131.70 37.67 -34.83
CA GLN A 425 -132.67 38.07 -33.83
C GLN A 425 -133.49 39.28 -34.29
N ASN A 426 -132.86 40.31 -34.87
CA ASN A 426 -133.57 41.43 -35.49
C ASN A 426 -134.54 40.96 -36.60
N VAL A 427 -134.13 40.00 -37.44
CA VAL A 427 -135.01 39.38 -38.46
C VAL A 427 -136.14 38.55 -37.83
N ARG A 428 -135.88 37.86 -36.71
CA ARG A 428 -136.90 37.11 -35.95
C ARG A 428 -137.91 38.06 -35.29
N ASP A 429 -137.47 39.18 -34.76
CA ASP A 429 -138.34 40.20 -34.14
C ASP A 429 -139.20 40.91 -35.19
N GLN A 430 -138.63 41.25 -36.36
CA GLN A 430 -139.40 41.73 -37.52
C GLN A 430 -140.44 40.70 -37.98
N LEU A 431 -140.08 39.41 -38.00
CA LEU A 431 -141.01 38.33 -38.36
C LEU A 431 -142.12 38.17 -37.30
N GLN A 432 -141.82 38.34 -36.02
CA GLN A 432 -142.82 38.34 -34.95
C GLN A 432 -143.76 39.55 -35.08
N GLN A 433 -143.24 40.77 -35.29
CA GLN A 433 -144.07 41.95 -35.51
C GLN A 433 -145.01 41.76 -36.71
N ALA A 434 -144.51 41.23 -37.83
CA ALA A 434 -145.33 40.91 -39.00
C ALA A 434 -146.39 39.82 -38.72
N GLN A 435 -146.14 38.89 -37.79
CA GLN A 435 -147.15 37.94 -37.31
C GLN A 435 -148.19 38.60 -36.40
N GLU A 436 -147.80 39.52 -35.52
CA GLU A 436 -148.71 40.26 -34.66
C GLU A 436 -149.61 41.22 -35.46
N GLU A 437 -149.07 41.89 -36.49
CA GLU A 437 -149.82 42.69 -37.46
C GLU A 437 -150.81 41.82 -38.26
N ARG A 438 -150.35 40.68 -38.79
CA ARG A 438 -151.21 39.68 -39.45
C ARG A 438 -152.34 39.20 -38.54
N ASP A 439 -152.06 38.94 -37.26
CA ASP A 439 -153.05 38.43 -36.31
C ASP A 439 -153.99 39.53 -35.82
N GLY A 440 -153.54 40.79 -35.81
CA GLY A 440 -154.39 41.97 -35.73
C GLY A 440 -155.35 42.05 -36.91
N HIS A 441 -154.86 41.95 -38.15
CA HIS A 441 -155.69 41.91 -39.36
C HIS A 441 -156.68 40.74 -39.36
N LEU A 442 -156.28 39.55 -38.89
CA LEU A 442 -157.19 38.41 -38.73
C LEU A 442 -158.31 38.68 -37.72
N LYS A 443 -158.02 39.34 -36.59
CA LYS A 443 -159.05 39.79 -35.64
C LYS A 443 -160.02 40.79 -36.28
N THR A 444 -159.50 41.76 -37.05
CA THR A 444 -160.34 42.72 -37.80
C THR A 444 -161.23 42.04 -38.84
N ILE A 445 -160.69 41.04 -39.57
CA ILE A 445 -161.45 40.24 -40.54
C ILE A 445 -162.54 39.41 -39.83
N CYS A 446 -162.28 38.88 -38.64
CA CYS A 446 -163.26 38.14 -37.86
C CYS A 446 -164.40 39.04 -37.34
N SER A 447 -164.11 40.25 -36.87
CA SER A 447 -165.15 41.20 -36.47
C SER A 447 -166.01 41.66 -37.66
N LEU A 448 -165.40 42.02 -38.79
CA LEU A 448 -166.13 42.37 -40.02
C LEU A 448 -167.01 41.21 -40.53
N LYS A 449 -166.53 39.96 -40.44
CA LYS A 449 -167.35 38.77 -40.77
C LYS A 449 -168.55 38.59 -39.85
N GLN A 450 -168.43 38.98 -38.57
CA GLN A 450 -169.54 38.91 -37.62
C GLN A 450 -170.56 40.03 -37.85
N GLU A 451 -170.14 41.26 -38.13
CA GLU A 451 -171.04 42.36 -38.54
C GLU A 451 -171.83 42.04 -39.82
N VAL A 452 -171.18 41.43 -40.82
CA VAL A 452 -171.83 40.96 -42.06
C VAL A 452 -172.85 39.85 -41.77
N LYS A 453 -172.63 39.01 -40.76
CA LYS A 453 -173.59 37.98 -40.34
C LYS A 453 -174.79 38.59 -39.62
N ASP A 454 -174.55 39.51 -38.68
CA ASP A 454 -175.62 40.13 -37.88
C ASP A 454 -176.52 41.05 -38.73
N THR A 455 -175.96 41.72 -39.74
CA THR A 455 -176.76 42.47 -40.73
C THR A 455 -177.61 41.55 -41.62
N VAL A 456 -177.10 40.38 -42.03
CA VAL A 456 -177.88 39.37 -42.78
C VAL A 456 -179.02 38.78 -41.94
N ASP A 457 -178.78 38.45 -40.67
CA ASP A 457 -179.85 37.97 -39.78
C ASP A 457 -180.85 39.08 -39.43
N GLY A 458 -180.42 40.35 -39.35
CA GLY A 458 -181.31 41.52 -39.26
C GLY A 458 -182.27 41.65 -40.46
N GLN A 459 -181.77 41.51 -41.69
CA GLN A 459 -182.62 41.49 -42.90
C GLN A 459 -183.62 40.32 -42.89
N ARG A 460 -183.17 39.13 -42.49
CA ARG A 460 -183.99 37.91 -42.36
C ARG A 460 -185.14 38.05 -41.35
N ILE A 461 -185.00 38.93 -40.34
CA ILE A 461 -186.07 39.26 -39.37
C ILE A 461 -187.08 40.25 -39.98
N LEU A 462 -186.63 41.21 -40.80
CA LEU A 462 -187.49 42.18 -41.48
C LEU A 462 -188.46 41.52 -42.47
N GLU A 463 -187.99 40.57 -43.29
CA GLU A 463 -188.85 39.81 -44.22
C GLU A 463 -189.95 39.01 -43.49
N LYS A 464 -189.60 38.40 -42.35
CA LYS A 464 -190.55 37.67 -41.50
C LYS A 464 -191.62 38.59 -40.90
N LYS A 465 -191.29 39.84 -40.56
CA LYS A 465 -192.27 40.83 -40.10
C LYS A 465 -193.17 41.33 -41.24
N GLY A 466 -192.61 41.62 -42.42
CA GLY A 466 -193.38 42.08 -43.59
C GLY A 466 -194.41 41.05 -44.09
N SER A 467 -194.04 39.77 -44.12
CA SER A 467 -194.92 38.68 -44.58
C SER A 467 -196.08 38.36 -43.62
N ALA A 468 -196.01 38.80 -42.35
CA ALA A 468 -197.13 38.72 -41.41
C ALA A 468 -198.19 39.79 -41.70
N ALA A 469 -197.79 41.06 -41.82
CA ALA A 469 -198.70 42.19 -42.06
C ALA A 469 -199.55 42.01 -43.34
N LEU A 470 -198.95 41.45 -44.40
CA LEU A 470 -199.63 41.21 -45.68
C LEU A 470 -200.82 40.23 -45.58
N LYS A 471 -200.84 39.34 -44.57
CA LYS A 471 -201.94 38.38 -44.36
C LYS A 471 -203.15 39.03 -43.70
N ASP A 472 -202.96 39.96 -42.75
CA ASP A 472 -204.06 40.57 -42.00
C ASP A 472 -204.82 41.63 -42.80
N LEU A 473 -204.15 42.46 -43.62
CA LEU A 473 -204.85 43.35 -44.55
C LEU A 473 -205.77 42.57 -45.50
N LYS A 474 -205.34 41.38 -45.93
CA LYS A 474 -206.11 40.49 -46.82
C LYS A 474 -207.36 39.92 -46.14
N ARG A 475 -207.36 39.83 -44.80
CA ARG A 475 -208.51 39.41 -43.98
C ARG A 475 -209.50 40.55 -43.72
N GLN A 476 -209.01 41.76 -43.47
CA GLN A 476 -209.85 42.94 -43.22
C GLN A 476 -210.72 43.31 -44.43
N LEU A 477 -210.11 43.33 -45.64
CA LEU A 477 -210.78 43.72 -46.88
C LEU A 477 -212.05 42.89 -47.20
N HIS A 478 -212.06 41.61 -46.81
CA HIS A 478 -213.18 40.70 -47.10
C HIS A 478 -214.38 40.89 -46.16
N LEU A 479 -214.18 41.44 -44.96
CA LEU A 479 -215.25 41.68 -43.98
C LEU A 479 -216.00 42.99 -44.25
N GLU A 480 -215.29 44.03 -44.70
CA GLU A 480 -215.89 45.32 -45.08
C GLU A 480 -216.90 45.16 -46.22
N ARG A 481 -216.57 44.34 -47.24
CA ARG A 481 -217.48 44.08 -48.38
C ARG A 481 -218.81 43.42 -47.99
N LYS A 482 -218.93 42.86 -46.78
CA LYS A 482 -220.16 42.25 -46.25
C LYS A 482 -220.97 43.18 -45.33
N ARG A 483 -220.49 44.41 -45.08
CA ARG A 483 -221.19 45.44 -44.29
C ARG A 483 -221.96 46.45 -45.14
N ALA A 484 -221.47 46.80 -46.33
CA ALA A 484 -222.03 47.87 -47.15
C ALA A 484 -223.53 47.68 -47.46
N ASP A 485 -223.90 46.54 -48.04
CA ASP A 485 -225.23 46.33 -48.63
C ASP A 485 -226.39 46.28 -47.62
N LYS A 486 -226.11 46.20 -46.32
CA LYS A 486 -227.14 46.26 -45.24
C LYS A 486 -227.26 47.62 -44.56
N LEU A 487 -226.54 48.64 -45.04
CA LEU A 487 -226.47 49.97 -44.41
C LEU A 487 -227.03 51.11 -45.28
N GLN A 488 -227.79 50.80 -46.34
CA GLN A 488 -228.47 51.81 -47.17
C GLN A 488 -229.97 52.00 -46.87
N GLU A 489 -230.61 51.17 -46.04
CA GLU A 489 -232.07 51.25 -45.81
C GLU A 489 -232.48 51.82 -44.42
N ARG A 490 -231.60 51.83 -43.41
CA ARG A 490 -231.91 52.38 -42.08
C ARG A 490 -230.77 53.19 -41.46
N LEU A 491 -230.39 54.27 -42.13
CA LEU A 491 -229.75 55.42 -41.48
C LEU A 491 -229.98 56.77 -42.19
N GLN A 492 -231.14 56.94 -42.84
CA GLN A 492 -231.90 58.15 -42.58
C GLN A 492 -232.53 58.02 -41.18
N ASP A 493 -231.68 58.16 -40.16
CA ASP A 493 -231.97 58.83 -38.88
C ASP A 493 -230.92 58.50 -37.78
N ILE A 494 -230.36 59.58 -37.19
CA ILE A 494 -230.21 59.76 -35.72
C ILE A 494 -229.02 59.07 -34.97
N LEU A 495 -227.94 59.87 -34.78
CA LEU A 495 -227.13 60.12 -33.53
C LEU A 495 -225.88 59.26 -33.07
N THR A 496 -224.69 59.92 -33.04
CA THR A 496 -223.65 60.07 -31.94
C THR A 496 -222.49 59.06 -31.53
N ASN A 497 -221.19 59.51 -31.62
CA ASN A 497 -219.98 59.48 -30.68
C ASN A 497 -218.95 58.30 -30.28
N SER A 498 -217.68 58.29 -30.81
CA SER A 498 -216.24 58.50 -30.23
C SER A 498 -215.28 57.65 -29.20
N LYS A 499 -213.90 57.43 -29.47
CA LYS A 499 -212.52 57.44 -28.64
C LYS A 499 -211.53 56.18 -28.17
N SER A 500 -210.11 56.21 -27.95
CA SER A 500 -209.01 55.07 -27.59
C SER A 500 -207.39 55.31 -27.15
N ARG A 501 -206.43 54.32 -26.74
CA ARG A 501 -204.85 54.35 -26.34
C ARG A 501 -203.98 52.95 -26.06
N SER A 502 -202.65 52.56 -25.65
CA SER A 502 -201.08 52.86 -25.50
C SER A 502 -200.00 51.71 -24.87
N GLY A 503 -198.57 51.70 -24.87
CA GLY A 503 -197.50 50.65 -24.24
C GLY A 503 -195.83 50.76 -24.23
N LEU A 504 -194.89 49.83 -23.65
CA LEU A 504 -193.27 49.82 -23.44
C LEU A 504 -192.46 48.42 -23.01
N GLU A 505 -191.12 47.97 -22.67
CA GLU A 505 -189.53 48.20 -22.52
C GLU A 505 -188.51 46.85 -22.52
N GLU A 506 -187.19 46.42 -22.10
CA GLU A 506 -185.87 46.62 -21.20
C GLU A 506 -184.34 45.93 -21.49
N LEU A 507 -183.44 45.25 -20.60
CA LEU A 507 -181.82 45.05 -20.50
C LEU A 507 -181.03 43.59 -20.16
N VAL A 508 -179.70 43.09 -19.82
CA VAL A 508 -178.10 43.25 -19.64
C VAL A 508 -177.21 41.86 -19.23
N LEU A 509 -175.86 41.36 -18.98
CA LEU A 509 -174.24 41.47 -18.84
C LEU A 509 -173.33 40.04 -18.86
N SER A 510 -172.00 39.51 -18.57
CA SER A 510 -170.50 39.64 -17.98
C SER A 510 -169.31 38.45 -18.24
N GLU A 511 -167.95 38.38 -17.76
CA GLU A 511 -166.71 37.40 -18.10
C GLU A 511 -165.33 37.10 -17.16
N MET A 512 -164.29 36.10 -17.34
CA MET A 512 -162.85 35.82 -16.64
C MET A 512 -161.72 34.64 -17.06
N ASN A 513 -160.35 34.48 -16.61
CA ASN A 513 -159.22 33.37 -16.99
C ASN A 513 -157.66 33.13 -16.32
N SER A 514 -156.85 31.96 -16.53
CA SER A 514 -155.29 31.50 -16.68
C SER A 514 -154.00 31.05 -15.68
N PRO A 515 -153.08 29.95 -15.89
CA PRO A 515 -151.67 29.54 -15.23
C PRO A 515 -150.51 28.45 -15.81
N SER A 516 -149.15 28.21 -15.36
CA SER A 516 -148.10 26.98 -15.54
C SER A 516 -146.44 26.97 -15.25
N ARG A 517 -145.56 25.83 -15.05
CA ARG A 517 -143.95 25.58 -15.21
C ARG A 517 -143.08 24.25 -14.65
N THR A 518 -141.81 23.77 -15.12
CA THR A 518 -140.73 22.67 -14.60
C THR A 518 -139.11 22.79 -15.01
N GLN A 519 -137.93 21.96 -15.02
CA GLN A 519 -137.19 20.62 -14.57
C GLN A 519 -135.51 20.46 -14.69
N THR A 520 -134.72 19.27 -14.67
CA THR A 520 -133.15 18.99 -14.42
C THR A 520 -132.26 17.72 -15.01
N GLY A 521 -130.86 17.45 -14.78
CA GLY A 521 -129.89 16.25 -15.23
C GLY A 521 -128.28 16.04 -14.82
N ASP A 522 -127.41 14.99 -15.22
CA ASP A 522 -125.94 14.56 -14.73
C ASP A 522 -124.79 13.65 -15.55
N SER A 523 -123.57 13.18 -14.99
CA SER A 523 -122.47 12.06 -15.29
C SER A 523 -120.88 12.21 -15.69
N SER A 524 -119.96 11.16 -15.89
CA SER A 524 -118.41 11.14 -15.65
C SER A 524 -117.27 10.39 -16.55
N SER A 525 -115.91 10.66 -16.41
CA SER A 525 -114.64 9.74 -16.44
C SER A 525 -113.24 10.15 -17.12
N ILE A 526 -112.07 9.54 -16.71
CA ILE A 526 -110.72 9.24 -17.42
C ILE A 526 -109.33 10.01 -17.19
N SER A 527 -108.24 9.24 -16.88
CA SER A 527 -106.73 9.28 -17.14
C SER A 527 -105.61 10.27 -16.65
N SER A 528 -104.43 9.65 -16.37
CA SER A 528 -102.99 10.03 -16.65
C SER A 528 -102.08 10.89 -15.70
N PHE A 529 -100.76 10.71 -15.89
CA PHE A 529 -99.62 11.13 -15.02
C PHE A 529 -99.15 12.60 -15.13
N SER A 530 -98.40 13.06 -14.11
CA SER A 530 -97.56 14.27 -14.15
C SER A 530 -96.22 14.06 -13.38
N TYR A 531 -95.27 14.99 -13.51
CA TYR A 531 -93.84 14.82 -13.19
C TYR A 531 -93.29 15.98 -12.34
N ARG A 532 -92.61 15.68 -11.22
CA ARG A 532 -91.46 16.47 -10.73
C ARG A 532 -90.64 15.77 -9.64
N GLU A 533 -89.37 16.15 -9.56
CA GLU A 533 -88.38 15.69 -8.58
C GLU A 533 -88.44 16.49 -7.26
N ILE A 534 -87.80 15.97 -6.20
CA ILE A 534 -86.56 16.54 -5.63
C ILE A 534 -85.93 15.56 -4.62
N LEU A 535 -84.60 15.57 -4.54
CA LEU A 535 -83.77 14.67 -3.71
C LEU A 535 -83.76 15.07 -2.22
N ARG A 536 -83.81 14.10 -1.29
CA ARG A 536 -82.56 13.51 -0.74
C ARG A 536 -82.73 12.35 0.25
N GLU A 537 -81.71 11.49 0.19
CA GLU A 537 -81.18 10.55 1.17
C GLU A 537 -81.06 11.08 2.63
N LYS A 538 -81.01 10.27 3.71
CA LYS A 538 -81.15 8.79 3.85
C LYS A 538 -81.17 8.35 5.33
N GLU A 539 -82.09 7.45 5.65
CA GLU A 539 -82.16 6.65 6.89
C GLU A 539 -81.36 5.33 6.73
N SER A 540 -80.99 4.58 7.77
CA SER A 540 -80.90 4.78 9.24
C SER A 540 -80.01 3.66 9.84
N SER A 541 -79.89 3.61 11.17
CA SER A 541 -79.84 2.44 12.11
C SER A 541 -79.23 1.06 11.68
N ALA A 542 -78.68 0.22 12.57
CA ALA A 542 -78.75 0.17 14.02
C ALA A 542 -77.49 -0.46 14.68
N ALA A 543 -77.43 -0.40 16.02
CA ALA A 543 -76.52 -1.15 16.90
C ALA A 543 -77.21 -2.51 17.31
N PRO A 544 -76.83 -3.31 18.35
CA PRO A 544 -75.92 -3.01 19.48
C PRO A 544 -75.06 -4.16 20.08
N ALA A 545 -74.37 -3.78 21.16
CA ALA A 545 -74.12 -4.55 22.39
C ALA A 545 -72.85 -5.42 22.59
N ARG A 546 -72.35 -5.30 23.83
CA ARG A 546 -71.27 -6.03 24.52
C ARG A 546 -71.78 -7.43 24.96
N SER A 547 -71.01 -8.38 25.54
CA SER A 547 -70.04 -8.22 26.64
C SER A 547 -69.26 -9.51 26.97
N LEU A 548 -68.11 -9.37 27.68
CA LEU A 548 -67.35 -10.40 28.42
C LEU A 548 -66.67 -11.49 27.53
N SER A 549 -65.62 -12.22 27.95
CA SER A 549 -64.87 -12.29 29.23
C SER A 549 -63.36 -12.60 29.03
N SER A 550 -62.58 -12.44 30.10
CA SER A 550 -61.38 -13.24 30.49
C SER A 550 -60.44 -13.85 29.43
N SER A 551 -59.18 -13.42 29.40
CA SER A 551 -58.03 -14.30 29.10
C SER A 551 -57.84 -15.33 30.24
N PRO A 552 -57.24 -16.51 29.99
CA PRO A 552 -55.77 -16.59 29.87
C PRO A 552 -55.26 -17.59 28.79
N GLN A 553 -53.92 -17.69 28.70
CA GLN A 553 -53.17 -18.85 28.20
C GLN A 553 -53.30 -19.18 26.70
N ALA A 554 -52.58 -18.41 25.87
CA ALA A 554 -52.30 -18.79 24.49
C ALA A 554 -51.33 -20.00 24.43
N GLN A 555 -51.62 -20.96 23.55
CA GLN A 555 -50.65 -21.97 23.11
C GLN A 555 -49.66 -21.35 22.11
N PRO A 556 -48.43 -21.88 21.98
CA PRO A 556 -47.52 -21.44 20.93
C PRO A 556 -48.07 -21.81 19.54
N PRO A 557 -47.76 -21.01 18.49
CA PRO A 557 -47.97 -21.45 17.12
C PRO A 557 -47.10 -22.68 16.84
N ARG A 558 -47.55 -23.54 15.92
CA ARG A 558 -46.78 -24.71 15.50
C ARG A 558 -45.45 -24.26 14.86
N PRO A 559 -44.33 -24.97 15.07
CA PRO A 559 -43.18 -24.81 14.20
C PRO A 559 -43.58 -25.20 12.76
N ALA A 560 -42.87 -24.66 11.77
CA ALA A 560 -42.88 -25.27 10.45
C ALA A 560 -42.25 -26.66 10.55
N GLU A 561 -42.97 -27.68 10.11
CA GLU A 561 -42.44 -29.03 9.97
C GLU A 561 -41.51 -29.02 8.75
N LEU A 562 -40.21 -28.81 9.00
CA LEU A 562 -39.15 -29.09 8.04
C LEU A 562 -39.28 -30.57 7.61
N SER A 563 -39.11 -30.84 6.32
CA SER A 563 -39.10 -32.21 5.83
C SER A 563 -37.91 -32.99 6.41
N ASP A 564 -38.04 -34.32 6.53
CA ASP A 564 -36.97 -35.18 7.02
C ASP A 564 -35.67 -35.02 6.19
N GLU A 565 -35.79 -34.64 4.91
CA GLU A 565 -34.67 -34.33 4.01
C GLU A 565 -33.96 -33.02 4.37
N GLU A 566 -34.70 -31.93 4.65
CA GLU A 566 -34.12 -30.67 5.13
C GLU A 566 -33.47 -30.85 6.51
N VAL A 567 -34.04 -31.69 7.36
CA VAL A 567 -33.47 -32.07 8.65
C VAL A 567 -32.18 -32.90 8.45
N ALA A 568 -32.16 -33.82 7.49
CA ALA A 568 -30.97 -34.59 7.13
C ALA A 568 -29.86 -33.71 6.54
N GLU A 569 -30.18 -32.78 5.63
CA GLU A 569 -29.23 -31.78 5.11
C GLU A 569 -28.64 -30.91 6.23
N LEU A 570 -29.47 -30.49 7.20
CA LEU A 570 -29.00 -29.70 8.34
C LEU A 570 -28.10 -30.51 9.28
N PHE A 571 -28.39 -31.79 9.52
CA PHE A 571 -27.48 -32.67 10.25
C PHE A 571 -26.18 -32.94 9.49
N GLN A 572 -26.22 -33.11 8.17
CA GLN A 572 -25.05 -33.30 7.33
C GLN A 572 -24.15 -32.05 7.33
N ARG A 573 -24.71 -30.86 7.05
CA ARG A 573 -23.96 -29.59 7.14
C ARG A 573 -23.41 -29.33 8.54
N LEU A 574 -24.14 -29.70 9.60
CA LEU A 574 -23.67 -29.59 10.98
C LEU A 574 -22.50 -30.54 11.26
N ALA A 575 -22.54 -31.78 10.76
CA ALA A 575 -21.45 -32.73 10.88
C ALA A 575 -20.20 -32.28 10.11
N GLU A 576 -20.37 -31.78 8.88
CA GLU A 576 -19.30 -31.19 8.06
C GLU A 576 -18.67 -29.97 8.75
N THR A 577 -19.49 -29.00 9.20
CA THR A 577 -19.03 -27.81 9.94
C THR A 577 -18.29 -28.21 11.23
N GLN A 578 -18.77 -29.24 11.94
CA GLN A 578 -18.14 -29.74 13.16
C GLN A 578 -16.82 -30.47 12.87
N GLN A 579 -16.69 -31.14 11.72
CA GLN A 579 -15.44 -31.76 11.25
C GLN A 579 -14.43 -30.70 10.79
N GLU A 580 -14.84 -29.71 10.00
CA GLU A 580 -13.98 -28.58 9.61
C GLU A 580 -13.47 -27.82 10.83
N LYS A 581 -14.36 -27.52 11.78
CA LYS A 581 -13.99 -26.92 13.07
C LYS A 581 -12.96 -27.76 13.82
N TRP A 582 -13.14 -29.08 13.89
CA TRP A 582 -12.19 -29.98 14.56
C TRP A 582 -10.81 -30.00 13.86
N MET A 583 -10.79 -30.04 12.53
CA MET A 583 -9.55 -29.93 11.73
C MET A 583 -8.84 -28.58 11.94
N LEU A 584 -9.60 -27.49 12.07
CA LEU A 584 -9.06 -26.17 12.38
C LEU A 584 -8.53 -26.07 13.81
N GLU A 585 -9.21 -26.66 14.80
CA GLU A 585 -8.74 -26.75 16.19
C GLU A 585 -7.44 -27.58 16.29
N GLU A 586 -7.33 -28.71 15.56
CA GLU A 586 -6.09 -29.50 15.48
C GLU A 586 -4.96 -28.72 14.78
N LYS A 587 -5.25 -28.01 13.68
CA LYS A 587 -4.27 -27.16 12.97
C LYS A 587 -3.77 -25.99 13.83
N VAL A 588 -4.65 -25.33 14.59
CA VAL A 588 -4.27 -24.29 15.56
C VAL A 588 -3.38 -24.89 16.65
N LYS A 589 -3.76 -26.02 17.24
CA LYS A 589 -2.97 -26.72 18.26
C LYS A 589 -1.58 -27.13 17.76
N HIS A 590 -1.45 -27.56 16.51
CA HIS A 590 -0.15 -27.81 15.88
C HIS A 590 0.69 -26.54 15.72
N LEU A 591 0.07 -25.42 15.33
CA LEU A 591 0.75 -24.12 15.24
C LEU A 591 1.17 -23.59 16.62
N GLU A 592 0.36 -23.77 17.66
CA GLU A 592 0.69 -23.43 19.04
C GLU A 592 1.91 -24.22 19.55
N VAL A 593 1.91 -25.55 19.37
CA VAL A 593 3.03 -26.42 19.76
C VAL A 593 4.30 -26.11 18.95
N SER A 594 4.17 -25.85 17.65
CA SER A 594 5.29 -25.46 16.78
C SER A 594 5.88 -24.10 17.19
N SER A 595 5.02 -23.12 17.47
CA SER A 595 5.39 -21.78 17.94
C SER A 595 6.08 -21.84 19.32
N ALA A 596 5.54 -22.62 20.26
CA ALA A 596 6.15 -22.83 21.57
C ALA A 596 7.54 -23.49 21.46
N SER A 597 7.69 -24.52 20.61
CA SER A 597 8.97 -25.17 20.33
C SER A 597 9.99 -24.20 19.72
N MET A 598 9.56 -23.38 18.74
CA MET A 598 10.41 -22.35 18.13
C MET A 598 10.80 -21.27 19.14
N ALA A 599 9.89 -20.86 20.03
CA ALA A 599 10.17 -19.90 21.09
C ALA A 599 11.19 -20.45 22.11
N GLU A 600 11.05 -21.71 22.54
CA GLU A 600 12.06 -22.39 23.35
C GLU A 600 13.43 -22.45 22.67
N ASP A 601 13.48 -22.82 21.39
CA ASP A 601 14.73 -22.97 20.66
C ASP A 601 15.42 -21.61 20.41
N LEU A 602 14.63 -20.55 20.17
CA LEU A 602 15.12 -19.17 20.18
C LEU A 602 15.66 -18.77 21.56
N CYS A 603 14.99 -19.11 22.66
CA CYS A 603 15.48 -18.82 24.02
C CYS A 603 16.79 -19.55 24.31
N ARG A 604 16.92 -20.83 23.90
CA ARG A 604 18.18 -21.60 24.03
C ARG A 604 19.30 -20.97 23.22
N LYS A 605 19.04 -20.60 21.96
CA LYS A 605 20.01 -19.91 21.08
C LYS A 605 20.42 -18.55 21.66
N SER A 606 19.48 -17.77 22.19
CA SER A 606 19.77 -16.51 22.88
C SER A 606 20.64 -16.73 24.12
N ALA A 607 20.37 -17.73 24.95
CA ALA A 607 21.19 -18.05 26.13
C ALA A 607 22.61 -18.52 25.76
N ILE A 608 22.76 -19.28 24.67
CA ILE A 608 24.08 -19.68 24.14
C ILE A 608 24.85 -18.44 23.66
N ILE A 609 24.20 -17.55 22.91
CA ILE A 609 24.82 -16.29 22.44
C ILE A 609 25.18 -15.38 23.62
N GLU A 610 24.31 -15.25 24.62
CA GLU A 610 24.56 -14.46 25.84
C GLU A 610 25.76 -15.02 26.62
N THR A 611 25.82 -16.33 26.83
CA THR A 611 26.96 -17.01 27.48
C THR A 611 28.25 -16.75 26.70
N TYR A 612 28.25 -16.95 25.37
CA TYR A 612 29.42 -16.75 24.53
C TYR A 612 29.89 -15.30 24.50
N VAL A 613 28.95 -14.33 24.51
CA VAL A 613 29.24 -12.89 24.60
C VAL A 613 29.73 -12.47 26.00
N MET A 614 29.38 -13.20 27.05
CA MET A 614 29.92 -13.00 28.40
C MET A 614 31.34 -13.54 28.51
N ASP A 615 31.59 -14.80 28.11
CA ASP A 615 32.94 -15.39 28.14
C ASP A 615 33.92 -14.64 27.23
N SER A 616 33.48 -14.23 26.03
CA SER A 616 34.28 -13.39 25.11
C SER A 616 34.69 -12.03 25.69
N ARG A 617 34.05 -11.56 26.78
CA ARG A 617 34.45 -10.33 27.49
C ARG A 617 35.40 -10.60 28.65
N ILE A 618 35.47 -11.84 29.14
CA ILE A 618 36.36 -12.29 30.21
C ILE A 618 37.76 -12.55 29.64
N ASP A 619 37.89 -13.27 28.53
CA ASP A 619 39.19 -13.57 27.90
C ASP A 619 39.94 -12.31 27.43
N VAL A 620 39.24 -11.25 27.04
CA VAL A 620 39.84 -9.94 26.65
C VAL A 620 40.34 -9.13 27.88
N SER A 621 40.14 -9.65 29.09
CA SER A 621 40.43 -8.94 30.35
C SER A 621 41.61 -9.50 31.16
N VAL A 622 42.18 -10.67 30.82
CA VAL A 622 43.30 -11.29 31.56
C VAL A 622 44.38 -11.83 30.63
N ALA A 623 45.65 -11.56 30.98
CA ALA A 623 46.87 -12.15 30.43
C ALA A 623 47.17 -11.99 28.92
N ALA A 624 47.80 -10.86 28.57
CA ALA A 624 48.87 -10.90 27.57
C ALA A 624 50.18 -11.35 28.25
N GLY A 625 50.54 -12.63 28.15
CA GLY A 625 51.77 -13.12 28.79
C GLY A 625 52.05 -14.63 28.72
N HIS A 626 52.81 -15.03 27.68
CA HIS A 626 53.48 -16.33 27.51
C HIS A 626 52.62 -17.60 27.26
N THR A 627 53.13 -18.40 26.31
CA THR A 627 53.06 -19.88 26.14
C THR A 627 52.22 -20.67 27.17
N ASP A 628 51.25 -21.50 26.77
CA ASP A 628 51.39 -22.55 25.75
C ASP A 628 50.12 -22.87 24.92
N ARG A 629 50.32 -23.42 23.71
CA ARG A 629 49.24 -24.04 22.92
C ARG A 629 48.87 -25.41 23.51
N SER A 630 47.95 -25.45 24.47
CA SER A 630 47.33 -26.70 24.92
C SER A 630 45.92 -26.49 25.50
N GLY A 631 44.92 -27.17 24.93
CA GLY A 631 43.73 -27.54 25.71
C GLY A 631 42.42 -26.75 25.56
N LEU A 632 42.08 -26.19 24.38
CA LEU A 632 40.67 -25.80 24.12
C LEU A 632 39.72 -27.00 24.29
N GLY A 633 40.17 -28.21 23.93
CA GLY A 633 39.52 -29.50 24.25
C GLY A 633 39.74 -30.02 25.69
N SER A 634 40.27 -29.19 26.60
CA SER A 634 40.36 -29.46 28.04
C SER A 634 39.27 -28.70 28.80
N VAL A 635 39.09 -27.41 28.54
CA VAL A 635 38.04 -26.61 29.20
C VAL A 635 36.64 -27.11 28.84
N LEU A 636 36.44 -27.54 27.58
CA LEU A 636 35.22 -28.23 27.11
C LEU A 636 34.99 -29.64 27.70
N ARG A 637 35.93 -30.14 28.52
CA ARG A 637 35.81 -31.41 29.27
C ARG A 637 35.36 -31.17 30.70
N ASP A 638 35.87 -30.14 31.36
CA ASP A 638 35.63 -29.88 32.79
C ASP A 638 34.32 -29.12 33.06
N LEU A 639 33.74 -28.44 32.07
CA LEU A 639 32.38 -27.87 32.14
C LEU A 639 31.25 -28.93 32.05
N VAL A 640 31.60 -30.18 31.80
CA VAL A 640 30.67 -31.30 31.59
C VAL A 640 30.48 -32.02 32.92
N LYS A 641 29.24 -32.10 33.45
CA LYS A 641 29.02 -32.80 34.72
C LYS A 641 29.28 -34.31 34.49
N PRO A 642 29.75 -35.07 35.50
CA PRO A 642 30.05 -36.51 35.33
C PRO A 642 28.88 -37.43 34.92
N GLY A 643 27.65 -36.92 34.72
CA GLY A 643 26.54 -37.65 34.10
C GLY A 643 26.30 -37.32 32.62
N ASP A 644 26.84 -36.21 32.10
CA ASP A 644 26.52 -35.68 30.77
C ASP A 644 27.28 -36.40 29.65
N GLU A 645 28.39 -37.09 29.93
CA GLU A 645 29.08 -37.93 28.92
C GLU A 645 28.17 -39.06 28.41
N ASN A 646 27.36 -39.68 29.28
CA ASN A 646 26.40 -40.70 28.87
C ASN A 646 25.27 -40.10 28.02
N LEU A 647 24.81 -38.88 28.35
CA LEU A 647 23.82 -38.17 27.53
C LEU A 647 24.41 -37.72 26.19
N ARG A 648 25.69 -37.34 26.14
CA ARG A 648 26.44 -37.00 24.93
C ARG A 648 26.65 -38.23 24.04
N GLU A 649 27.01 -39.38 24.61
CA GLU A 649 27.15 -40.63 23.87
C GLU A 649 25.78 -41.13 23.36
N MET A 650 24.71 -40.98 24.16
CA MET A 650 23.34 -41.32 23.76
C MET A 650 22.82 -40.41 22.65
N ASN A 651 23.01 -39.09 22.76
CA ASN A 651 22.66 -38.15 21.70
C ASN A 651 23.48 -38.42 20.43
N LYS A 652 24.77 -38.76 20.55
CA LYS A 652 25.59 -39.16 19.39
C LYS A 652 25.09 -40.46 18.76
N LYS A 653 24.68 -41.46 19.54
CA LYS A 653 24.06 -42.70 19.03
C LYS A 653 22.72 -42.44 18.36
N LEU A 654 21.88 -41.56 18.92
CA LEU A 654 20.62 -41.13 18.31
C LEU A 654 20.84 -40.34 17.02
N GLN A 655 21.80 -39.40 17.01
CA GLN A 655 22.17 -38.63 15.84
C GLN A 655 22.70 -39.55 14.73
N ASN A 656 23.67 -40.42 15.01
CA ASN A 656 24.17 -41.40 14.05
C ASN A 656 23.03 -42.30 13.50
N MET A 657 22.10 -42.74 14.35
CA MET A 657 20.95 -43.55 13.93
C MET A 657 19.96 -42.74 13.07
N LEU A 658 19.78 -41.46 13.35
CA LEU A 658 18.95 -40.55 12.55
C LEU A 658 19.61 -40.27 11.20
N GLU A 659 20.92 -40.02 11.17
CA GLU A 659 21.72 -39.84 9.95
C GLU A 659 21.73 -41.12 9.09
N GLU A 660 21.87 -42.30 9.70
CA GLU A 660 21.77 -43.60 9.02
C GLU A 660 20.36 -43.80 8.43
N GLN A 661 19.30 -43.52 9.20
CA GLN A 661 17.91 -43.67 8.72
C GLN A 661 17.52 -42.61 7.70
N LEU A 662 18.01 -41.37 7.79
CA LEU A 662 17.82 -40.33 6.77
C LEU A 662 18.54 -40.73 5.48
N THR A 663 19.80 -41.17 5.57
CA THR A 663 20.56 -41.69 4.43
C THR A 663 19.84 -42.87 3.79
N LYS A 664 19.32 -43.81 4.59
CA LYS A 664 18.59 -44.99 4.12
C LYS A 664 17.24 -44.63 3.49
N ASN A 665 16.50 -43.66 4.05
CA ASN A 665 15.29 -43.13 3.42
C ASN A 665 15.61 -42.41 2.10
N MET A 666 16.72 -41.67 2.02
CA MET A 666 17.12 -40.99 0.78
C MET A 666 17.49 -41.99 -0.33
N HIS A 667 18.12 -43.13 0.01
CA HIS A 667 18.33 -44.24 -0.92
C HIS A 667 17.00 -44.89 -1.31
N LEU A 668 16.16 -45.30 -0.34
CA LEU A 668 14.85 -45.91 -0.61
C LEU A 668 13.93 -45.02 -1.46
N HIS A 669 13.94 -43.71 -1.23
CA HIS A 669 13.15 -42.76 -2.02
C HIS A 669 13.66 -42.67 -3.46
N LYS A 670 14.99 -42.76 -3.66
CA LYS A 670 15.63 -42.79 -4.98
C LYS A 670 15.43 -44.14 -5.70
N ASP A 671 15.45 -45.25 -4.97
CA ASP A 671 15.09 -46.56 -5.49
C ASP A 671 13.61 -46.60 -5.91
N MET A 672 12.71 -46.03 -5.10
CA MET A 672 11.30 -45.82 -5.46
C MET A 672 11.12 -44.92 -6.68
N GLU A 673 11.91 -43.85 -6.81
CA GLU A 673 11.88 -42.94 -7.96
C GLU A 673 12.34 -43.65 -9.24
N VAL A 674 13.44 -44.41 -9.18
CA VAL A 674 13.93 -45.25 -10.29
C VAL A 674 12.91 -46.33 -10.67
N LEU A 675 12.31 -47.02 -9.70
CA LEU A 675 11.24 -48.00 -9.95
C LEU A 675 10.00 -47.34 -10.55
N SER A 676 9.65 -46.12 -10.14
CA SER A 676 8.53 -45.36 -10.71
C SER A 676 8.83 -44.93 -12.15
N GLN A 677 10.05 -44.48 -12.44
CA GLN A 677 10.50 -44.17 -13.80
C GLN A 677 10.50 -45.42 -14.69
N GLU A 678 10.92 -46.57 -14.17
CA GLU A 678 10.90 -47.84 -14.90
C GLU A 678 9.47 -48.37 -15.13
N ILE A 679 8.56 -48.21 -14.16
CA ILE A 679 7.13 -48.49 -14.34
C ILE A 679 6.53 -47.59 -15.44
N VAL A 680 6.89 -46.30 -15.47
CA VAL A 680 6.47 -45.38 -16.55
C VAL A 680 7.10 -45.75 -17.90
N ARG A 681 8.36 -46.21 -17.90
CA ARG A 681 9.06 -46.68 -19.11
C ARG A 681 8.38 -47.93 -19.67
N LEU A 682 8.17 -48.95 -18.85
CA LEU A 682 7.46 -50.19 -19.19
C LEU A 682 5.99 -49.93 -19.58
N SER A 683 5.31 -48.97 -18.94
CA SER A 683 3.95 -48.59 -19.34
C SER A 683 3.93 -47.99 -20.75
N LYS A 684 4.91 -47.15 -21.11
CA LYS A 684 5.07 -46.62 -22.47
C LYS A 684 5.50 -47.69 -23.48
N GLU A 685 6.24 -48.70 -23.03
CA GLU A 685 6.70 -49.82 -23.85
C GLU A 685 5.58 -50.86 -24.09
N CYS A 686 4.64 -51.00 -23.15
CA CYS A 686 3.39 -51.74 -23.34
C CYS A 686 2.34 -50.99 -24.18
N VAL A 687 2.33 -49.64 -24.15
CA VAL A 687 1.53 -48.81 -25.07
C VAL A 687 2.29 -48.64 -26.40
N GLY A 688 2.62 -49.77 -27.01
CA GLY A 688 3.30 -49.83 -28.30
C GLY A 688 2.36 -49.47 -29.46
N SER A 689 2.62 -48.31 -30.08
CA SER A 689 2.22 -47.90 -31.44
C SER A 689 0.77 -48.15 -31.90
N PRO A 690 -0.05 -47.11 -32.17
CA PRO A 690 -1.27 -47.29 -32.94
C PRO A 690 -0.94 -47.73 -34.38
N ASP A 691 -1.63 -48.77 -34.85
CA ASP A 691 -1.57 -49.25 -36.24
C ASP A 691 -2.22 -48.18 -37.15
N PRO A 692 -1.57 -47.72 -38.24
CA PRO A 692 -2.05 -46.55 -39.00
C PRO A 692 -3.20 -46.83 -39.99
N ASP A 693 -3.74 -48.05 -40.03
CA ASP A 693 -4.86 -48.46 -40.87
C ASP A 693 -6.08 -48.89 -40.03
N LEU A 694 -7.03 -47.98 -39.79
CA LEU A 694 -8.46 -48.29 -39.51
C LEU A 694 -9.33 -47.01 -39.56
N GLU A 695 -10.47 -47.06 -40.24
CA GLU A 695 -11.39 -45.92 -40.41
C GLU A 695 -12.28 -45.64 -39.17
N PRO A 696 -12.75 -44.39 -38.97
CA PRO A 696 -13.64 -44.05 -37.87
C PRO A 696 -15.07 -44.56 -38.07
N GLY A 697 -15.43 -45.63 -37.37
CA GLY A 697 -16.79 -46.19 -37.30
C GLY A 697 -17.72 -45.47 -36.31
N GLU A 698 -19.03 -45.63 -36.52
CA GLU A 698 -20.12 -44.89 -35.87
C GLU A 698 -20.39 -45.25 -34.38
N ALA A 699 -21.11 -44.33 -33.71
CA ALA A 699 -21.77 -44.46 -32.40
C ALA A 699 -20.86 -44.55 -31.15
N ASN A 700 -21.27 -44.07 -29.98
CA ASN A 700 -22.64 -43.67 -29.54
C ASN A 700 -22.59 -42.48 -28.57
#